data_AF-A0A6C8WHX0-F1
#
_entry.id   AF-A0A6C8WHX0-F1
#
_cell.length_a   1.000
_cell.length_b   1.000
_cell.length_c   1.000
_cell.angle_alpha   90.00
_cell.angle_beta   90.00
_cell.angle_gamma   90.00
#
_symmetry.space_group_name_H-M   'P 1'
#
loop_
_entity.id
_entity.type
_entity.pdbx_description
1 polymer ?
#
loop_
_entity_poly.entity_id
_entity_poly.type
_entity_poly.pdbx_seq_one_letter_code
_entity_poly.pdbx_strand_id
1 'polypeptide(L)'
;MSDITANVVVSMPSQLFTLASSFKAAANGKIYIGQIDTDPVNPANQIPVYLENEDGRHVQVAQPIVINAGGYPVYSGQIAKFVTVQGHSMAVYDAHGAQQFYFPNILKYDPDQFSLRMENVADIHELMSEPTGNHTLNVIGYVPGTNFGGGQFYWDASKPKSQHNGITVFSPTVPWDGSYSGLVAFLTGTGETNASGSGCWIRSTCSSDAIHTAWAGHDVTGANISNASVEKSIRLSSAMGVGCRISAGRLKVAFDNPIPYKDKYLVTRQTAIYLEGLDINIYADNDVEIDISSSTATERVVFGLKTCTGTVSGLNWNSDFTDYSTGPSDTTFKSAEDWMGFVLEGCHIAIKKQRVNASRIFINADALKGLANQYVSLTDSYFKYNLNYCIVTRNCDYSEFINNETWYSGRAWHTYGEDYAISEDSRRSYAHNNKFYNPISIQSRIPPAGKNITITDNYYEGSGIFVEVFAGDNVICTGNTSKITTDATGRNSAHYLLITNDPGGDWGVDTGLSNIVISNNIMIGGGVAIQGYNEGNQLKTGLIITNNILIDTKAPRLTASSWVSPVFSDNNCKFAVGFGDVGIGGQYPTVTNNILDGGYVSISPGYTVVSPVFEGNKFRNTVGAVLDAVFSMDNFTNGVFRNNDIEASSFSRIFLSPSSVTKVGFKFVDRGFSQSPSDFYAGKCVVRPADWVVNDGATTYGSPVAWVGSTSGVFLQINSAV
;
A
#
# COMPACT_ATOMS: atom_id res chain seq x y z
N MET A 1 53.38 28.00 -60.11
CA MET A 1 52.19 28.61 -59.47
C MET A 1 51.88 27.71 -58.28
N SER A 2 51.89 28.24 -57.06
CA SER A 2 51.64 27.47 -55.83
C SER A 2 50.19 27.03 -55.75
N ASP A 3 49.96 25.75 -55.48
CA ASP A 3 48.63 25.17 -55.28
C ASP A 3 47.99 25.74 -54.02
N ILE A 4 46.79 26.32 -54.12
CA ILE A 4 46.04 26.90 -52.99
C ILE A 4 44.93 25.92 -52.60
N THR A 5 45.04 25.30 -51.43
CA THR A 5 43.97 24.47 -50.85
C THR A 5 43.03 25.38 -50.03
N ALA A 6 41.83 25.68 -50.55
CA ALA A 6 40.82 26.49 -49.86
C ALA A 6 39.92 25.60 -48.98
N ASN A 7 39.63 26.05 -47.75
CA ASN A 7 38.95 25.21 -46.73
C ASN A 7 37.67 25.83 -46.14
N VAL A 8 37.35 27.09 -46.45
CA VAL A 8 36.20 27.79 -45.82
C VAL A 8 35.41 28.58 -46.86
N VAL A 9 34.11 28.29 -46.99
CA VAL A 9 33.19 29.03 -47.88
C VAL A 9 32.75 30.33 -47.22
N VAL A 10 32.71 31.42 -48.00
CA VAL A 10 32.14 32.70 -47.59
C VAL A 10 30.63 32.64 -47.80
N SER A 11 29.90 32.29 -46.74
CA SER A 11 28.44 32.22 -46.72
C SER A 11 27.87 32.76 -45.40
N MET A 12 26.58 33.13 -45.41
CA MET A 12 25.86 33.33 -44.16
C MET A 12 25.71 31.99 -43.45
N PRO A 13 25.86 31.94 -42.11
CA PRO A 13 25.50 30.75 -41.32
C PRO A 13 24.06 30.29 -41.58
N SER A 14 23.17 31.19 -41.99
CA SER A 14 21.77 30.95 -42.37
C SER A 14 21.52 31.14 -43.88
N GLN A 15 22.26 30.41 -44.72
CA GLN A 15 22.10 30.18 -46.18
C GLN A 15 21.85 31.35 -47.18
N LEU A 16 21.43 32.56 -46.80
CA LEU A 16 21.24 33.72 -47.70
C LEU A 16 21.59 35.05 -47.00
N PHE A 17 22.18 36.01 -47.74
CA PHE A 17 22.45 37.36 -47.24
C PHE A 17 21.18 38.21 -47.29
N THR A 18 20.59 38.44 -46.12
CA THR A 18 19.31 39.16 -45.97
C THR A 18 19.48 40.46 -45.17
N LEU A 19 18.44 41.28 -45.14
CA LEU A 19 18.34 42.43 -44.23
C LEU A 19 17.94 41.95 -42.83
N ALA A 20 18.61 42.44 -41.80
CA ALA A 20 18.38 42.04 -40.40
C ALA A 20 16.95 42.30 -39.91
N SER A 21 16.25 43.27 -40.52
CA SER A 21 14.91 43.70 -40.12
C SER A 21 13.74 43.03 -40.85
N SER A 22 13.98 42.32 -41.96
CA SER A 22 12.88 41.91 -42.84
C SER A 22 13.06 40.62 -43.64
N PHE A 23 14.18 39.90 -43.46
CA PHE A 23 14.53 38.67 -44.20
C PHE A 23 14.51 38.79 -45.73
N LYS A 24 14.35 40.00 -46.28
CA LYS A 24 14.49 40.30 -47.71
C LYS A 24 15.97 40.25 -48.09
N ALA A 25 16.27 39.92 -49.35
CA ALA A 25 17.63 39.97 -49.87
C ALA A 25 18.28 41.35 -49.60
N ALA A 26 19.52 41.35 -49.12
CA ALA A 26 20.33 42.56 -48.99
C ALA A 26 20.89 42.99 -50.36
N ALA A 27 19.98 43.21 -51.32
CA ALA A 27 20.31 43.51 -52.71
C ALA A 27 21.22 44.74 -52.82
N ASN A 28 22.26 44.65 -53.65
CA ASN A 28 23.35 45.64 -53.79
C ASN A 28 24.14 45.91 -52.49
N GLY A 29 23.99 45.05 -51.49
CA GLY A 29 24.79 45.07 -50.27
C GLY A 29 26.24 44.63 -50.50
N LYS A 30 27.05 44.79 -49.47
CA LYS A 30 28.50 44.57 -49.48
C LYS A 30 28.90 43.60 -48.36
N ILE A 31 29.70 42.60 -48.71
CA ILE A 31 30.30 41.65 -47.77
C ILE A 31 31.79 41.97 -47.66
N TYR A 32 32.27 42.10 -46.43
CA TYR A 32 33.67 42.31 -46.07
C TYR A 32 34.17 41.13 -45.23
N ILE A 33 35.38 40.66 -45.53
CA ILE A 33 36.02 39.48 -44.98
C ILE A 33 37.43 39.85 -44.46
N GLY A 34 37.70 39.57 -43.19
CA GLY A 34 38.93 40.01 -42.56
C GLY A 34 39.50 39.03 -41.55
N GLN A 35 40.57 39.43 -40.87
CA GLN A 35 41.20 38.67 -39.81
C GLN A 35 40.19 38.46 -38.67
N ILE A 36 40.25 37.29 -38.03
CA ILE A 36 39.39 36.95 -36.89
C ILE A 36 39.50 38.04 -35.80
N ASP A 37 38.36 38.35 -35.17
CA ASP A 37 38.18 39.31 -34.08
C ASP A 37 38.56 40.76 -34.44
N THR A 38 38.65 41.09 -35.73
CA THR A 38 38.89 42.46 -36.24
C THR A 38 37.74 42.97 -37.10
N ASP A 39 37.68 44.28 -37.34
CA ASP A 39 36.70 44.89 -38.25
C ASP A 39 37.17 44.75 -39.72
N PRO A 40 36.47 43.96 -40.57
CA PRO A 40 36.89 43.70 -41.94
C PRO A 40 36.60 44.86 -42.91
N VAL A 41 35.91 45.92 -42.47
CA VAL A 41 35.72 47.13 -43.29
C VAL A 41 37.03 47.92 -43.43
N ASN A 42 37.89 47.86 -42.41
CA ASN A 42 39.23 48.43 -42.48
C ASN A 42 40.10 47.62 -43.46
N PRO A 43 40.63 48.21 -44.55
CA PRO A 43 41.44 47.48 -45.53
C PRO A 43 42.67 46.78 -44.94
N ALA A 44 43.23 47.28 -43.84
CA ALA A 44 44.37 46.66 -43.16
C ALA A 44 44.02 45.29 -42.53
N ASN A 45 42.74 45.06 -42.24
CA ASN A 45 42.24 43.85 -41.62
C ASN A 45 41.71 42.84 -42.66
N GLN A 46 41.57 43.23 -43.93
CA GLN A 46 41.01 42.37 -44.97
C GLN A 46 41.98 41.25 -45.36
N ILE A 47 41.44 40.05 -45.56
CA ILE A 47 42.21 38.90 -46.01
C ILE A 47 41.93 38.59 -47.50
N PRO A 48 42.82 37.84 -48.19
CA PRO A 48 42.53 37.40 -49.55
C PRO A 48 41.26 36.55 -49.62
N VAL A 49 40.36 36.92 -50.53
CA VAL A 49 39.18 36.13 -50.89
C VAL A 49 39.31 35.67 -52.33
N TYR A 50 38.91 34.43 -52.58
CA TYR A 50 39.02 33.80 -53.89
C TYR A 50 37.65 33.42 -54.42
N LEU A 51 37.42 33.65 -55.71
CA LEU A 51 36.34 33.05 -56.48
C LEU A 51 36.74 31.61 -56.83
N GLU A 52 35.88 30.65 -56.51
CA GLU A 52 35.98 29.26 -56.96
C GLU A 52 35.15 29.07 -58.23
N ASN A 53 35.82 28.78 -59.35
CA ASN A 53 35.18 28.47 -60.62
C ASN A 53 34.64 27.03 -60.64
N GLU A 54 33.76 26.71 -61.59
CA GLU A 54 33.21 25.35 -61.77
C GLU A 54 34.29 24.28 -62.03
N ASP A 55 35.45 24.68 -62.54
CA ASP A 55 36.61 23.80 -62.76
C ASP A 55 37.50 23.62 -61.51
N GLY A 56 37.09 24.18 -60.35
CA GLY A 56 37.79 24.11 -59.08
C GLY A 56 38.99 25.06 -58.95
N ARG A 57 39.24 25.92 -59.96
CA ARG A 57 40.33 26.91 -59.88
C ARG A 57 39.92 28.12 -59.05
N HIS A 58 40.90 28.65 -58.31
CA HIS A 58 40.74 29.82 -57.44
C HIS A 58 41.33 31.08 -58.07
N VAL A 59 40.52 32.14 -58.20
CA VAL A 59 40.96 33.46 -58.67
C VAL A 59 40.76 34.47 -57.55
N GLN A 60 41.81 35.18 -57.15
CA GLN A 60 41.69 36.19 -56.10
C GLN A 60 40.81 37.36 -56.59
N VAL A 61 39.86 37.77 -55.75
CA VAL A 61 38.93 38.87 -56.04
C VAL A 61 39.12 40.03 -55.07
N ALA A 62 38.78 41.23 -55.53
CA ALA A 62 38.76 42.41 -54.68
C ALA A 62 37.52 42.41 -53.78
N GLN A 63 37.69 42.90 -52.55
CA GLN A 63 36.60 43.16 -51.62
C GLN A 63 36.16 44.64 -51.71
N PRO A 64 34.90 44.99 -51.40
CA PRO A 64 33.82 44.12 -50.92
C PRO A 64 33.19 43.24 -52.00
N ILE A 65 32.64 42.10 -51.60
CA ILE A 65 31.83 41.24 -52.46
C ILE A 65 30.40 41.79 -52.53
N VAL A 66 29.84 41.89 -53.73
CA VAL A 66 28.52 42.47 -53.95
C VAL A 66 27.44 41.40 -53.84
N ILE A 67 26.27 41.76 -53.30
CA ILE A 67 25.09 40.89 -53.20
C ILE A 67 24.08 41.25 -54.30
N ASN A 68 23.54 40.28 -55.03
CA ASN A 68 22.51 40.53 -56.05
C ASN A 68 21.09 40.65 -55.47
N ALA A 69 20.11 40.89 -56.35
CA ALA A 69 18.71 41.00 -56.00
C ALA A 69 18.11 39.75 -55.31
N GLY A 70 18.73 38.58 -55.48
CA GLY A 70 18.33 37.32 -54.85
C GLY A 70 18.99 37.03 -53.50
N GLY A 71 19.90 37.90 -53.02
CA GLY A 71 20.62 37.69 -51.75
C GLY A 71 21.86 36.80 -51.86
N TYR A 72 22.35 36.59 -53.09
CA TYR A 72 23.55 35.80 -53.38
C TYR A 72 24.77 36.69 -53.61
N PRO A 73 25.96 36.28 -53.15
CA PRO A 73 27.20 36.95 -53.52
C PRO A 73 27.46 36.77 -55.02
N VAL A 74 27.89 37.83 -55.67
CA VAL A 74 28.13 37.86 -57.12
C VAL A 74 29.51 38.38 -57.50
N TYR A 75 30.04 37.85 -58.59
CA TYR A 75 31.20 38.38 -59.29
C TYR A 75 30.77 38.81 -60.70
N SER A 76 31.03 40.07 -61.08
CA SER A 76 30.59 40.63 -62.37
C SER A 76 29.09 40.43 -62.69
N GLY A 77 28.24 40.41 -61.66
CA GLY A 77 26.78 40.27 -61.79
C GLY A 77 26.24 38.84 -61.83
N GLN A 78 27.11 37.81 -61.90
CA GLN A 78 26.73 36.40 -61.85
C GLN A 78 26.94 35.81 -60.44
N ILE A 79 26.07 34.88 -60.03
CA ILE A 79 26.21 34.16 -58.76
C ILE A 79 27.51 33.36 -58.78
N ALA A 80 28.31 33.52 -57.74
CA ALA A 80 29.65 32.97 -57.69
C ALA A 80 29.97 32.46 -56.28
N LYS A 81 30.79 31.41 -56.17
CA LYS A 81 31.21 30.83 -54.90
C LYS A 81 32.51 31.51 -54.45
N PHE A 82 32.50 32.08 -53.25
CA PHE A 82 33.68 32.73 -52.67
C PHE A 82 34.22 31.89 -51.52
N VAL A 83 35.54 31.79 -51.42
CA VAL A 83 36.23 30.97 -50.43
C VAL A 83 37.44 31.70 -49.86
N THR A 84 37.82 31.34 -48.64
CA THR A 84 39.07 31.76 -47.98
C THR A 84 39.92 30.56 -47.62
N VAL A 85 41.22 30.80 -47.44
CA VAL A 85 42.19 29.76 -47.03
C VAL A 85 42.21 29.53 -45.51
N GLN A 86 41.66 30.49 -44.74
CA GLN A 86 41.64 30.47 -43.28
C GLN A 86 40.29 30.99 -42.74
N GLY A 87 40.02 30.75 -41.46
CA GLY A 87 38.88 31.34 -40.76
C GLY A 87 38.95 32.87 -40.73
N HIS A 88 37.79 33.52 -40.66
CA HIS A 88 37.69 34.96 -40.88
C HIS A 88 36.59 35.64 -40.05
N SER A 89 36.72 36.95 -39.90
CA SER A 89 35.60 37.82 -39.52
C SER A 89 34.81 38.21 -40.78
N MET A 90 33.52 38.50 -40.61
CA MET A 90 32.64 38.90 -41.71
C MET A 90 31.72 40.05 -41.29
N ALA A 91 31.60 41.08 -42.13
CA ALA A 91 30.62 42.14 -41.98
C ALA A 91 29.78 42.28 -43.25
N VAL A 92 28.46 42.40 -43.07
CA VAL A 92 27.48 42.51 -44.17
C VAL A 92 26.78 43.86 -44.04
N TYR A 93 26.80 44.64 -45.12
CA TYR A 93 26.16 45.95 -45.23
C TYR A 93 25.09 45.93 -46.31
N ASP A 94 24.04 46.72 -46.15
CA ASP A 94 23.04 46.93 -47.20
C ASP A 94 23.49 47.98 -48.23
N ALA A 95 22.66 48.22 -49.25
CA ALA A 95 22.93 49.21 -50.31
C ALA A 95 23.04 50.66 -49.81
N HIS A 96 22.49 50.97 -48.63
CA HIS A 96 22.52 52.30 -48.02
C HIS A 96 23.70 52.48 -47.05
N GLY A 97 24.54 51.45 -46.90
CA GLY A 97 25.71 51.47 -46.02
C GLY A 97 25.38 51.20 -44.55
N ALA A 98 24.19 50.69 -44.22
CA ALA A 98 23.86 50.26 -42.87
C ALA A 98 24.32 48.81 -42.64
N GLN A 99 25.02 48.57 -41.53
CA GLN A 99 25.48 47.23 -41.14
C GLN A 99 24.29 46.35 -40.75
N GLN A 100 24.17 45.20 -41.42
CA GLN A 100 23.13 44.21 -41.16
C GLN A 100 23.63 43.13 -40.21
N PHE A 101 24.85 42.62 -40.44
CA PHE A 101 25.43 41.56 -39.63
C PHE A 101 26.93 41.78 -39.41
N TYR A 102 27.41 41.32 -38.25
CA TYR A 102 28.82 41.22 -37.92
C TYR A 102 29.12 39.89 -37.24
N PHE A 103 30.10 39.18 -37.76
CA PHE A 103 30.62 37.95 -37.19
C PHE A 103 32.10 38.16 -36.89
N PRO A 104 32.51 38.30 -35.61
CA PRO A 104 33.92 38.46 -35.26
C PRO A 104 34.74 37.22 -35.62
N ASN A 105 34.14 36.02 -35.60
CA ASN A 105 34.74 34.78 -36.07
C ASN A 105 33.63 33.85 -36.62
N ILE A 106 33.66 33.55 -37.92
CA ILE A 106 32.62 32.74 -38.56
C ILE A 106 32.59 31.28 -38.04
N LEU A 107 33.73 30.74 -37.60
CA LEU A 107 33.86 29.35 -37.12
C LEU A 107 33.14 29.08 -35.79
N LYS A 108 32.80 30.13 -35.02
CA LYS A 108 32.02 29.99 -33.78
C LYS A 108 30.55 29.64 -34.04
N TYR A 109 30.09 29.79 -35.28
CA TYR A 109 28.70 29.61 -35.70
C TYR A 109 28.53 28.40 -36.62
N ASP A 110 29.57 27.58 -36.74
CA ASP A 110 29.56 26.33 -37.50
C ASP A 110 28.69 25.29 -36.78
N PRO A 111 27.65 24.70 -37.42
CA PRO A 111 26.85 23.63 -36.86
C PRO A 111 27.68 22.43 -36.34
N ASP A 112 28.86 22.17 -36.91
CA ASP A 112 29.74 21.07 -36.50
C ASP A 112 30.41 21.29 -35.13
N GLN A 113 30.36 22.50 -34.57
CA GLN A 113 30.77 22.77 -33.18
C GLN A 113 29.88 22.05 -32.15
N PHE A 114 28.65 21.68 -32.51
CA PHE A 114 27.76 20.90 -31.63
C PHE A 114 28.15 19.42 -31.61
N SER A 115 28.60 18.89 -32.74
CA SER A 115 29.09 17.51 -32.92
C SER A 115 30.36 17.23 -32.09
N LEU A 116 31.18 18.27 -31.85
CA LEU A 116 32.45 18.21 -31.12
C LEU A 116 32.31 18.30 -29.59
N ARG A 117 31.10 18.44 -29.02
CA ARG A 117 30.89 18.68 -27.57
C ARG A 117 30.18 17.56 -26.81
N MET A 118 29.92 16.42 -27.43
CA MET A 118 29.51 15.19 -26.74
C MET A 118 30.54 14.09 -27.04
N GLU A 119 31.66 14.15 -26.34
CA GLU A 119 32.58 13.02 -26.25
C GLU A 119 31.94 11.95 -25.36
N ASN A 120 31.86 10.72 -25.89
CA ASN A 120 31.32 9.59 -25.14
C ASN A 120 32.45 8.90 -24.41
N VAL A 121 32.24 8.63 -23.12
CA VAL A 121 33.10 7.81 -22.27
C VAL A 121 32.35 6.52 -21.97
N ALA A 122 33.01 5.37 -21.99
CA ALA A 122 32.33 4.09 -21.82
C ALA A 122 31.69 3.98 -20.42
N ASP A 123 32.42 4.40 -19.39
CA ASP A 123 31.99 4.22 -18.00
C ASP A 123 32.69 5.18 -17.01
N ILE A 124 32.34 5.05 -15.72
CA ILE A 124 32.92 5.90 -14.66
C ILE A 124 34.41 5.57 -14.43
N HIS A 125 34.86 4.34 -14.69
CA HIS A 125 36.28 4.00 -14.55
C HIS A 125 37.13 4.75 -15.57
N GLU A 126 36.70 4.79 -16.82
CA GLU A 126 37.35 5.60 -17.85
C GLU A 126 37.25 7.10 -17.54
N LEU A 127 36.09 7.59 -17.05
CA LEU A 127 35.90 8.99 -16.63
C LEU A 127 36.93 9.44 -15.58
N MET A 128 37.32 8.56 -14.65
CA MET A 128 38.29 8.91 -13.61
C MET A 128 39.70 9.15 -14.18
N SER A 129 39.97 8.71 -15.42
CA SER A 129 41.24 8.91 -16.13
C SER A 129 41.21 10.06 -17.14
N GLU A 130 40.04 10.65 -17.40
CA GLU A 130 39.87 11.71 -18.39
C GLU A 130 40.60 13.01 -18.02
N PRO A 131 41.19 13.74 -19.00
CA PRO A 131 41.84 15.02 -18.75
C PRO A 131 40.87 16.03 -18.14
N THR A 132 41.25 16.63 -17.01
CA THR A 132 40.45 17.66 -16.35
C THR A 132 40.37 18.92 -17.23
N GLY A 133 39.16 19.45 -17.49
CA GLY A 133 38.99 20.62 -18.35
C GLY A 133 37.56 21.16 -18.42
N ASN A 134 37.37 22.29 -19.11
CA ASN A 134 36.04 22.90 -19.26
C ASN A 134 35.26 22.27 -20.44
N HIS A 135 34.89 20.99 -20.29
CA HIS A 135 34.06 20.25 -21.23
C HIS A 135 33.01 19.39 -20.50
N THR A 136 32.04 18.90 -21.26
CA THR A 136 31.01 17.98 -20.79
C THR A 136 31.21 16.64 -21.48
N LEU A 137 31.17 15.55 -20.72
CA LEU A 137 31.30 14.18 -21.21
C LEU A 137 29.99 13.43 -21.03
N ASN A 138 29.64 12.58 -21.98
CA ASN A 138 28.51 11.68 -21.86
C ASN A 138 29.00 10.27 -21.53
N VAL A 139 28.73 9.80 -20.31
CA VAL A 139 29.13 8.48 -19.85
C VAL A 139 28.03 7.47 -20.17
N ILE A 140 28.37 6.33 -20.78
CA ILE A 140 27.40 5.32 -21.22
C ILE A 140 26.89 4.47 -20.04
N GLY A 141 27.79 3.92 -19.23
CA GLY A 141 27.47 3.06 -18.08
C GLY A 141 28.13 3.49 -16.78
N TYR A 142 27.69 2.97 -15.64
CA TYR A 142 28.43 3.19 -14.39
C TYR A 142 29.66 2.28 -14.31
N VAL A 143 29.44 1.00 -14.61
CA VAL A 143 30.44 -0.07 -14.59
C VAL A 143 30.83 -0.43 -16.03
N PRO A 144 32.09 -0.77 -16.34
CA PRO A 144 32.50 -1.22 -17.67
C PRO A 144 31.61 -2.30 -18.27
N GLY A 145 31.26 -2.12 -19.55
CA GLY A 145 30.40 -3.03 -20.31
C GLY A 145 28.89 -2.91 -20.01
N THR A 146 28.49 -1.98 -19.14
CA THR A 146 27.07 -1.69 -18.88
C THR A 146 26.58 -0.49 -19.69
N ASN A 147 25.26 -0.36 -19.84
CA ASN A 147 24.60 0.77 -20.51
C ASN A 147 23.59 1.49 -19.59
N PHE A 148 23.79 1.37 -18.29
CA PHE A 148 22.94 1.95 -17.25
C PHE A 148 23.81 2.64 -16.19
N GLY A 149 23.24 3.65 -15.52
CA GLY A 149 23.95 4.40 -14.49
C GLY A 149 24.94 5.46 -15.00
N GLY A 150 25.13 5.55 -16.33
CA GLY A 150 25.80 6.66 -17.00
C GLY A 150 25.00 7.98 -16.97
N GLY A 151 25.38 8.96 -17.77
CA GLY A 151 24.76 10.28 -17.85
C GLY A 151 25.75 11.36 -18.28
N GLN A 152 25.33 12.63 -18.26
CA GLN A 152 26.23 13.75 -18.55
C GLN A 152 27.01 14.18 -17.31
N PHE A 153 28.28 14.48 -17.50
CA PHE A 153 29.21 14.92 -16.46
C PHE A 153 29.98 16.15 -16.91
N TYR A 154 30.25 17.05 -15.97
CA TYR A 154 31.14 18.20 -16.19
C TYR A 154 32.16 18.29 -15.06
N TRP A 155 33.29 18.92 -15.35
CA TRP A 155 34.34 19.14 -14.36
C TRP A 155 34.09 20.42 -13.55
N ASP A 156 34.13 20.31 -12.22
CA ASP A 156 34.13 21.45 -11.30
C ASP A 156 35.44 21.49 -10.51
N ALA A 157 36.35 22.36 -10.94
CA ALA A 157 37.66 22.57 -10.32
C ALA A 157 37.58 23.07 -8.86
N SER A 158 36.44 23.66 -8.47
CA SER A 158 36.22 24.20 -7.12
C SER A 158 35.62 23.18 -6.16
N LYS A 159 35.04 22.08 -6.67
CA LYS A 159 34.39 21.07 -5.81
C LYS A 159 35.41 20.40 -4.90
N PRO A 160 35.23 20.39 -3.56
CA PRO A 160 36.13 19.68 -2.68
C PRO A 160 36.07 18.17 -2.91
N LYS A 161 37.23 17.52 -2.96
CA LYS A 161 37.35 16.06 -3.17
C LYS A 161 36.78 15.26 -2.02
N SER A 162 36.82 15.81 -0.80
CA SER A 162 36.14 15.26 0.38
C SER A 162 34.62 15.15 0.23
N GLN A 163 34.01 15.78 -0.76
CA GLN A 163 32.57 15.66 -1.07
C GLN A 163 32.26 14.51 -2.03
N HIS A 164 33.24 13.67 -2.37
CA HIS A 164 32.99 12.45 -3.12
C HIS A 164 31.86 11.63 -2.49
N ASN A 165 30.89 11.25 -3.32
CA ASN A 165 29.80 10.38 -2.90
C ASN A 165 29.58 9.19 -3.84
N GLY A 166 30.30 9.15 -4.97
CA GLY A 166 30.19 8.09 -5.98
C GLY A 166 28.85 8.05 -6.71
N ILE A 167 28.04 9.11 -6.63
CA ILE A 167 26.71 9.16 -7.25
C ILE A 167 26.53 10.42 -8.09
N THR A 168 26.76 11.59 -7.47
CA THR A 168 26.67 12.91 -8.10
C THR A 168 28.00 13.66 -8.11
N VAL A 169 28.94 13.28 -7.22
CA VAL A 169 30.28 13.88 -7.10
C VAL A 169 31.34 12.78 -7.09
N PHE A 170 32.25 12.85 -8.06
CA PHE A 170 33.28 11.85 -8.31
C PHE A 170 34.66 12.51 -8.27
N SER A 171 35.45 12.17 -7.24
CA SER A 171 36.82 12.64 -7.14
C SER A 171 37.71 11.67 -7.92
N PRO A 172 38.54 12.14 -8.86
CA PRO A 172 39.41 11.26 -9.65
C PRO A 172 40.55 10.64 -8.82
N THR A 173 40.69 11.01 -7.54
CA THR A 173 41.69 10.47 -6.62
C THR A 173 41.15 9.45 -5.63
N VAL A 174 39.85 9.11 -5.72
CA VAL A 174 39.30 7.90 -5.11
C VAL A 174 39.57 6.72 -6.05
N PRO A 175 40.25 5.65 -5.60
CA PRO A 175 40.49 4.48 -6.43
C PRO A 175 39.19 3.84 -6.93
N TRP A 176 39.10 3.65 -8.24
CA TRP A 176 38.01 2.93 -8.89
C TRP A 176 38.57 1.98 -9.94
N ASP A 177 38.33 0.68 -9.78
CA ASP A 177 38.81 -0.38 -10.69
C ASP A 177 37.75 -0.82 -11.71
N GLY A 178 36.55 -0.22 -11.65
CA GLY A 178 35.43 -0.60 -12.51
C GLY A 178 34.79 -1.94 -12.12
N SER A 179 35.03 -2.50 -10.93
CA SER A 179 34.47 -3.80 -10.54
C SER A 179 33.36 -3.67 -9.49
N TYR A 180 32.38 -4.59 -9.51
CA TYR A 180 31.37 -4.67 -8.45
C TYR A 180 31.98 -5.00 -7.08
N SER A 181 33.12 -5.71 -7.04
CA SER A 181 33.87 -5.94 -5.79
C SER A 181 34.46 -4.67 -5.20
N GLY A 182 34.92 -3.73 -6.03
CA GLY A 182 35.45 -2.43 -5.59
C GLY A 182 34.38 -1.39 -5.26
N LEU A 183 33.12 -1.62 -5.66
CA LEU A 183 32.07 -0.61 -5.68
C LEU A 183 31.76 -0.02 -4.30
N VAL A 184 31.71 -0.85 -3.25
CA VAL A 184 31.44 -0.39 -1.89
C VAL A 184 32.53 0.57 -1.39
N ALA A 185 33.80 0.25 -1.66
CA ALA A 185 34.93 1.09 -1.30
C ALA A 185 34.90 2.43 -2.07
N PHE A 186 34.55 2.39 -3.35
CA PHE A 186 34.41 3.57 -4.18
C PHE A 186 33.28 4.49 -3.66
N LEU A 187 32.05 3.97 -3.49
CA LEU A 187 30.90 4.75 -2.99
C LEU A 187 31.14 5.40 -1.61
N THR A 188 32.05 4.85 -0.81
CA THR A 188 32.42 5.38 0.52
C THR A 188 33.60 6.36 0.46
N GLY A 189 34.23 6.57 -0.69
CA GLY A 189 35.44 7.38 -0.83
C GLY A 189 36.68 6.75 -0.23
N THR A 190 36.66 5.42 -0.01
CA THR A 190 37.77 4.69 0.61
C THR A 190 39.01 4.81 -0.26
N GLY A 191 40.13 5.22 0.35
CA GLY A 191 41.39 5.39 -0.37
C GLY A 191 41.57 6.75 -1.06
N GLU A 192 40.71 7.74 -0.81
CA GLU A 192 40.92 9.12 -1.27
C GLU A 192 42.33 9.62 -0.89
N THR A 193 43.17 9.85 -1.91
CA THR A 193 44.58 10.19 -1.74
C THR A 193 44.84 11.69 -1.58
N ASN A 194 43.85 12.56 -1.88
CA ASN A 194 43.95 14.01 -1.79
C ASN A 194 42.66 14.66 -1.25
N ALA A 195 42.27 14.27 -0.03
CA ALA A 195 41.02 14.73 0.60
C ALA A 195 40.92 16.25 0.81
N SER A 196 42.05 16.96 0.97
CA SER A 196 42.09 18.42 1.11
C SER A 196 42.05 19.16 -0.24
N GLY A 197 42.17 18.44 -1.36
CA GLY A 197 42.17 19.02 -2.69
C GLY A 197 40.77 19.37 -3.20
N SER A 198 40.74 20.08 -4.33
CA SER A 198 39.53 20.36 -5.10
C SER A 198 39.63 19.82 -6.54
N GLY A 199 38.51 19.77 -7.23
CA GLY A 199 38.38 19.22 -8.57
C GLY A 199 37.69 17.86 -8.56
N CYS A 200 36.41 17.86 -8.95
CA CYS A 200 35.61 16.64 -9.10
C CYS A 200 34.84 16.67 -10.42
N TRP A 201 34.55 15.48 -10.93
CA TRP A 201 33.50 15.26 -11.91
C TRP A 201 32.13 15.34 -11.23
N ILE A 202 31.24 16.13 -11.81
CA ILE A 202 29.89 16.34 -11.30
C ILE A 202 28.90 15.78 -12.31
N ARG A 203 27.99 14.93 -11.83
CA ARG A 203 26.85 14.50 -12.64
C ARG A 203 25.91 15.69 -12.86
N SER A 204 25.62 16.00 -14.11
CA SER A 204 24.62 17.00 -14.49
C SER A 204 23.25 16.55 -13.99
N THR A 205 22.73 17.24 -12.98
CA THR A 205 21.42 17.05 -12.37
C THR A 205 20.83 18.42 -12.07
N CYS A 206 19.52 18.54 -11.99
CA CYS A 206 18.84 19.68 -11.40
C CYS A 206 18.52 19.39 -9.92
N SER A 207 18.29 20.44 -9.12
CA SER A 207 18.06 20.30 -7.68
C SER A 207 16.80 19.51 -7.31
N SER A 208 15.90 19.26 -8.26
CA SER A 208 14.68 18.46 -8.07
C SER A 208 14.77 17.03 -8.61
N ASP A 209 15.89 16.65 -9.23
CA ASP A 209 16.05 15.29 -9.75
C ASP A 209 16.08 14.28 -8.60
N ALA A 210 15.31 13.19 -8.76
CA ALA A 210 15.43 12.05 -7.88
C ALA A 210 16.81 11.40 -8.04
N ILE A 211 17.33 10.79 -6.98
CA ILE A 211 18.53 9.95 -7.06
C ILE A 211 18.13 8.58 -7.60
N HIS A 212 18.71 8.18 -8.73
CA HIS A 212 18.50 6.85 -9.29
C HIS A 212 19.54 5.87 -8.75
N THR A 213 19.13 4.67 -8.31
CA THR A 213 20.07 3.70 -7.74
C THR A 213 21.15 3.24 -8.73
N ALA A 214 20.86 3.23 -10.04
CA ALA A 214 21.88 2.95 -11.07
C ALA A 214 23.00 4.00 -11.10
N TRP A 215 22.76 5.23 -10.63
CA TRP A 215 23.80 6.24 -10.49
C TRP A 215 24.83 5.92 -9.40
N ALA A 216 24.55 4.91 -8.56
CA ALA A 216 25.46 4.34 -7.58
C ALA A 216 25.97 2.94 -7.99
N GLY A 217 25.88 2.59 -9.27
CA GLY A 217 26.29 1.29 -9.78
C GLY A 217 25.36 0.12 -9.46
N HIS A 218 24.08 0.35 -9.15
CA HIS A 218 23.10 -0.74 -9.07
C HIS A 218 23.03 -1.51 -10.40
N ASP A 219 23.27 -2.81 -10.32
CA ASP A 219 23.14 -3.73 -11.45
C ASP A 219 21.67 -4.07 -11.72
N VAL A 220 21.06 -3.38 -12.69
CA VAL A 220 19.66 -3.56 -13.06
C VAL A 220 19.36 -4.89 -13.75
N THR A 221 20.38 -5.70 -14.06
CA THR A 221 20.18 -7.03 -14.65
C THR A 221 19.90 -8.12 -13.62
N GLY A 222 20.21 -7.85 -12.35
CA GLY A 222 20.14 -8.83 -11.26
C GLY A 222 21.30 -9.83 -11.24
N ALA A 223 22.39 -9.61 -11.98
CA ALA A 223 23.56 -10.49 -11.90
C ALA A 223 24.34 -10.28 -10.58
N ASN A 224 24.50 -9.02 -10.15
CA ASN A 224 25.30 -8.62 -9.00
C ASN A 224 24.47 -8.04 -7.85
N ILE A 225 24.97 -8.21 -6.62
CA ILE A 225 24.35 -7.66 -5.40
C ILE A 225 24.44 -6.14 -5.39
N SER A 226 23.33 -5.47 -5.04
CA SER A 226 23.22 -4.00 -5.11
C SER A 226 22.85 -3.32 -3.80
N ASN A 227 22.98 -3.99 -2.65
CA ASN A 227 22.65 -3.42 -1.33
C ASN A 227 23.31 -2.05 -1.09
N ALA A 228 24.62 -1.95 -1.30
CA ALA A 228 25.38 -0.72 -1.04
C ALA A 228 24.94 0.44 -1.97
N SER A 229 24.68 0.14 -3.25
CA SER A 229 24.19 1.13 -4.22
C SER A 229 22.85 1.70 -3.79
N VAL A 230 21.93 0.83 -3.36
CA VAL A 230 20.59 1.24 -2.91
C VAL A 230 20.66 2.02 -1.61
N GLU A 231 21.38 1.52 -0.60
CA GLU A 231 21.50 2.19 0.69
C GLU A 231 22.15 3.58 0.54
N LYS A 232 23.25 3.69 -0.22
CA LYS A 232 23.92 4.96 -0.47
C LYS A 232 23.01 5.96 -1.19
N SER A 233 22.24 5.48 -2.18
CA SER A 233 21.28 6.31 -2.92
C SER A 233 20.16 6.84 -2.03
N ILE A 234 19.59 6.00 -1.17
CA ILE A 234 18.53 6.39 -0.24
C ILE A 234 19.06 7.43 0.75
N ARG A 235 20.23 7.19 1.36
CA ARG A 235 20.84 8.14 2.30
C ARG A 235 21.14 9.49 1.64
N LEU A 236 21.65 9.49 0.40
CA LEU A 236 21.90 10.72 -0.34
C LEU A 236 20.60 11.46 -0.67
N SER A 237 19.57 10.74 -1.16
CA SER A 237 18.27 11.34 -1.47
C SER A 237 17.61 11.98 -0.26
N SER A 238 17.69 11.32 0.90
CA SER A 238 17.17 11.81 2.18
C SER A 238 17.92 13.07 2.62
N ALA A 239 19.25 13.07 2.56
CA ALA A 239 20.07 14.23 2.89
C ALA A 239 19.80 15.44 1.96
N MET A 240 19.40 15.18 0.71
CA MET A 240 19.07 16.19 -0.28
C MET A 240 17.59 16.63 -0.25
N GLY A 241 16.72 15.92 0.47
CA GLY A 241 15.27 16.17 0.46
C GLY A 241 14.60 15.85 -0.88
N VAL A 242 15.12 14.89 -1.65
CA VAL A 242 14.60 14.44 -2.94
C VAL A 242 14.21 12.95 -2.91
N GLY A 243 13.51 12.47 -3.93
CA GLY A 243 13.16 11.05 -4.05
C GLY A 243 14.36 10.16 -4.38
N CYS A 244 14.30 8.88 -3.98
CA CYS A 244 15.17 7.82 -4.48
C CYS A 244 14.37 6.91 -5.41
N ARG A 245 14.69 6.96 -6.71
CA ARG A 245 14.12 6.03 -7.68
C ARG A 245 14.95 4.76 -7.72
N ILE A 246 14.33 3.62 -7.40
CA ILE A 246 14.96 2.34 -7.70
C ILE A 246 14.91 2.18 -9.23
N SER A 247 16.07 2.08 -9.87
CA SER A 247 16.17 1.99 -11.33
C SER A 247 15.49 0.71 -11.86
N ALA A 248 14.84 0.83 -13.01
CA ALA A 248 14.05 -0.22 -13.66
C ALA A 248 14.91 -1.46 -13.92
N GLY A 249 14.36 -2.66 -13.73
CA GLY A 249 15.05 -3.93 -13.93
C GLY A 249 14.89 -4.89 -12.75
N ARG A 250 15.92 -5.69 -12.48
CA ARG A 250 15.97 -6.64 -11.36
C ARG A 250 16.98 -6.18 -10.33
N LEU A 251 16.53 -5.97 -9.10
CA LEU A 251 17.37 -5.58 -7.97
C LEU A 251 17.71 -6.82 -7.15
N LYS A 252 18.93 -7.34 -7.30
CA LYS A 252 19.40 -8.45 -6.47
C LYS A 252 19.98 -7.96 -5.16
N VAL A 253 19.45 -8.50 -4.07
CA VAL A 253 19.87 -8.16 -2.71
C VAL A 253 20.57 -9.34 -2.03
N ALA A 254 21.53 -9.06 -1.15
CA ALA A 254 22.15 -10.03 -0.24
C ALA A 254 21.67 -9.84 1.20
N PHE A 255 21.79 -10.84 2.06
CA PHE A 255 21.26 -10.82 3.42
C PHE A 255 22.40 -11.10 4.41
N ASP A 256 23.35 -10.18 4.47
CA ASP A 256 24.61 -10.37 5.20
C ASP A 256 24.64 -9.63 6.56
N ASN A 257 23.62 -8.81 6.85
CA ASN A 257 23.58 -7.98 8.05
C ASN A 257 22.66 -8.58 9.14
N PRO A 258 23.19 -9.19 10.20
CA PRO A 258 22.38 -9.66 11.32
C PRO A 258 21.91 -8.47 12.17
N ILE A 259 20.61 -8.18 12.14
CA ILE A 259 20.00 -7.08 12.91
C ILE A 259 19.11 -7.63 14.03
N PRO A 260 19.34 -7.25 15.30
CA PRO A 260 18.48 -7.64 16.42
C PRO A 260 17.22 -6.76 16.47
N TYR A 261 16.10 -7.27 15.98
CA TYR A 261 14.83 -6.54 15.99
C TYR A 261 14.14 -6.62 17.36
N LYS A 262 13.38 -5.57 17.70
CA LYS A 262 12.64 -5.45 18.97
C LYS A 262 11.17 -5.89 18.84
N ASP A 263 10.95 -6.95 18.08
CA ASP A 263 9.65 -7.61 17.96
C ASP A 263 9.28 -8.38 19.24
N LYS A 264 8.09 -8.99 19.27
CA LYS A 264 7.62 -9.82 20.39
C LYS A 264 8.64 -10.89 20.83
N TYR A 265 9.43 -11.41 19.90
CA TYR A 265 10.30 -12.57 20.10
C TYR A 265 11.80 -12.23 20.18
N LEU A 266 12.18 -10.96 20.04
CA LEU A 266 13.56 -10.45 20.06
C LEU A 266 14.48 -11.16 19.04
N VAL A 267 13.96 -11.42 17.84
CA VAL A 267 14.69 -12.23 16.83
C VAL A 267 15.74 -11.39 16.11
N THR A 268 16.94 -11.96 15.98
CA THR A 268 17.96 -11.42 15.06
C THR A 268 17.74 -11.97 13.66
N ARG A 269 17.59 -11.10 12.67
CA ARG A 269 17.32 -11.49 11.28
C ARG A 269 18.38 -10.96 10.33
N GLN A 270 18.73 -11.77 9.35
CA GLN A 270 19.58 -11.36 8.25
C GLN A 270 18.85 -10.34 7.38
N THR A 271 19.42 -9.14 7.27
CA THR A 271 18.79 -7.97 6.65
C THR A 271 19.61 -7.51 5.46
N ALA A 272 18.95 -7.18 4.34
CA ALA A 272 19.63 -6.67 3.18
C ALA A 272 20.00 -5.19 3.33
N ILE A 273 18.99 -4.34 3.57
CA ILE A 273 19.15 -2.90 3.68
C ILE A 273 18.58 -2.46 5.03
N TYR A 274 19.42 -1.82 5.85
CA TYR A 274 19.03 -1.30 7.15
C TYR A 274 19.17 0.23 7.19
N LEU A 275 18.07 0.92 7.49
CA LEU A 275 18.01 2.37 7.51
C LEU A 275 17.50 2.85 8.87
N GLU A 276 18.17 3.85 9.42
CA GLU A 276 17.81 4.44 10.72
C GLU A 276 17.80 5.97 10.64
N GLY A 277 16.72 6.58 11.12
CA GLY A 277 16.60 8.03 11.33
C GLY A 277 16.55 8.85 10.05
N LEU A 278 16.00 8.30 8.95
CA LEU A 278 15.93 8.97 7.65
C LEU A 278 14.50 9.39 7.28
N ASP A 279 14.37 10.52 6.59
CA ASP A 279 13.16 10.87 5.84
C ASP A 279 13.30 10.34 4.41
N ILE A 280 12.51 9.33 4.05
CA ILE A 280 12.68 8.54 2.84
C ILE A 280 11.52 8.76 1.86
N ASN A 281 11.85 8.83 0.57
CA ASN A 281 10.86 8.75 -0.50
C ASN A 281 11.38 7.78 -1.56
N ILE A 282 11.15 6.49 -1.34
CA ILE A 282 11.61 5.42 -2.23
C ILE A 282 10.49 5.07 -3.20
N TYR A 283 10.79 5.05 -4.50
CA TYR A 283 9.77 4.68 -5.47
C TYR A 283 10.34 3.95 -6.69
N ALA A 284 9.46 3.19 -7.33
CA ALA A 284 9.60 2.63 -8.66
C ALA A 284 8.24 2.71 -9.37
N ASP A 285 8.22 2.45 -10.67
CA ASP A 285 7.03 2.61 -11.51
C ASP A 285 6.37 1.25 -11.83
N ASN A 286 6.43 0.30 -10.87
CA ASN A 286 6.13 -1.13 -11.06
C ASN A 286 7.01 -1.81 -12.13
N ASP A 287 8.22 -1.27 -12.32
CA ASP A 287 9.21 -1.70 -13.30
C ASP A 287 10.46 -2.30 -12.64
N VAL A 288 10.39 -2.61 -11.35
CA VAL A 288 11.48 -3.19 -10.56
C VAL A 288 11.02 -4.49 -9.92
N GLU A 289 11.79 -5.56 -10.13
CA GLU A 289 11.62 -6.86 -9.48
C GLU A 289 12.70 -7.04 -8.40
N ILE A 290 12.28 -7.21 -7.15
CA ILE A 290 13.19 -7.47 -6.03
C ILE A 290 13.59 -8.96 -6.04
N ASP A 291 14.85 -9.22 -6.33
CA ASP A 291 15.43 -10.57 -6.34
C ASP A 291 16.07 -10.90 -4.99
N ILE A 292 15.37 -11.77 -4.26
CA ILE A 292 15.71 -12.26 -2.92
C ILE A 292 16.40 -13.64 -2.94
N SER A 293 16.81 -14.13 -4.11
CA SER A 293 17.30 -15.51 -4.31
C SER A 293 18.72 -15.75 -3.79
N SER A 294 19.44 -14.71 -3.37
CA SER A 294 20.83 -14.82 -2.94
C SER A 294 21.04 -15.60 -1.65
N SER A 295 19.96 -15.89 -0.91
CA SER A 295 20.01 -16.51 0.40
C SER A 295 18.81 -17.43 0.61
N THR A 296 19.05 -18.51 1.34
CA THR A 296 18.01 -19.42 1.83
C THR A 296 17.77 -19.31 3.33
N ALA A 297 18.34 -18.27 3.98
CA ALA A 297 18.12 -18.01 5.38
C ALA A 297 16.63 -17.76 5.66
N THR A 298 16.16 -18.30 6.78
CA THR A 298 14.80 -18.15 7.27
C THR A 298 14.57 -16.74 7.80
N GLU A 299 13.35 -16.22 7.68
CA GLU A 299 12.96 -14.89 8.18
C GLU A 299 13.87 -13.74 7.74
N ARG A 300 14.43 -13.80 6.54
CA ARG A 300 15.31 -12.73 6.03
C ARG A 300 14.52 -11.46 5.70
N VAL A 301 15.12 -10.29 5.86
CA VAL A 301 14.47 -8.98 5.76
C VAL A 301 15.06 -8.18 4.61
N VAL A 302 14.24 -7.66 3.70
CA VAL A 302 14.75 -6.79 2.62
C VAL A 302 15.02 -5.39 3.17
N PHE A 303 14.03 -4.72 3.76
CA PHE A 303 14.17 -3.40 4.37
C PHE A 303 13.90 -3.43 5.88
N GLY A 304 14.94 -3.24 6.68
CA GLY A 304 14.81 -2.93 8.10
C GLY A 304 14.80 -1.41 8.30
N LEU A 305 13.70 -0.87 8.82
CA LEU A 305 13.55 0.58 9.04
C LEU A 305 13.37 0.87 10.52
N LYS A 306 14.19 1.79 11.05
CA LYS A 306 14.08 2.24 12.44
C LYS A 306 14.00 3.77 12.51
N THR A 307 12.99 4.31 13.16
CA THR A 307 12.79 5.77 13.31
C THR A 307 12.77 6.54 11.99
N CYS A 308 12.42 5.87 10.89
CA CYS A 308 12.32 6.49 9.57
C CYS A 308 10.93 7.10 9.34
N THR A 309 10.88 8.14 8.51
CA THR A 309 9.63 8.79 8.06
C THR A 309 9.52 8.74 6.54
N GLY A 310 8.30 8.83 6.00
CA GLY A 310 8.07 9.02 4.55
C GLY A 310 7.42 7.84 3.84
N THR A 311 7.77 7.59 2.58
CA THR A 311 7.01 6.68 1.68
C THR A 311 7.86 5.68 0.92
N VAL A 312 7.32 4.49 0.67
CA VAL A 312 7.85 3.48 -0.25
C VAL A 312 6.77 3.03 -1.25
N SER A 313 7.05 3.02 -2.56
CA SER A 313 6.01 2.65 -3.53
C SER A 313 6.48 1.98 -4.83
N GLY A 314 5.62 1.12 -5.39
CA GLY A 314 5.70 0.70 -6.80
C GLY A 314 6.72 -0.40 -7.10
N LEU A 315 7.00 -1.29 -6.14
CA LEU A 315 7.95 -2.40 -6.31
C LEU A 315 7.19 -3.71 -6.57
N ASN A 316 7.78 -4.57 -7.41
CA ASN A 316 7.35 -5.94 -7.60
C ASN A 316 8.25 -6.88 -6.80
N TRP A 317 7.66 -7.95 -6.28
CA TRP A 317 8.33 -8.86 -5.37
C TRP A 317 8.05 -10.30 -5.75
N ASN A 318 9.12 -11.04 -5.98
CA ASN A 318 9.13 -12.48 -6.14
C ASN A 318 8.16 -12.96 -7.25
N SER A 319 8.05 -12.20 -8.34
CA SER A 319 7.09 -12.41 -9.44
C SER A 319 7.25 -13.77 -10.12
N ASP A 320 8.47 -14.27 -10.18
CA ASP A 320 8.83 -15.50 -10.91
C ASP A 320 8.60 -16.77 -10.08
N PHE A 321 8.32 -16.62 -8.79
CA PHE A 321 8.16 -17.76 -7.90
C PHE A 321 6.84 -18.48 -8.16
N THR A 322 6.93 -19.78 -8.42
CA THR A 322 5.79 -20.63 -8.83
C THR A 322 5.64 -21.89 -8.00
N ASP A 323 6.60 -22.18 -7.11
CA ASP A 323 6.63 -23.41 -6.31
C ASP A 323 6.01 -23.17 -4.92
N TYR A 324 4.71 -22.90 -4.82
CA TYR A 324 4.10 -22.50 -3.54
C TYR A 324 3.92 -23.67 -2.55
N SER A 325 4.04 -23.42 -1.24
CA SER A 325 3.81 -24.44 -0.18
C SER A 325 2.32 -24.72 0.11
N THR A 326 1.51 -24.96 -0.94
CA THR A 326 0.03 -25.00 -0.85
C THR A 326 -0.57 -26.41 -0.83
N GLY A 327 0.24 -27.45 -1.04
CA GLY A 327 -0.23 -28.83 -1.07
C GLY A 327 -0.60 -29.38 0.31
N PRO A 328 -1.50 -30.38 0.39
CA PRO A 328 -1.87 -31.02 1.66
C PRO A 328 -0.72 -31.82 2.30
N SER A 329 0.32 -32.16 1.52
CA SER A 329 1.56 -32.78 2.01
C SER A 329 2.62 -31.78 2.45
N ASP A 330 2.46 -30.51 2.09
CA ASP A 330 3.39 -29.47 2.51
C ASP A 330 3.17 -29.21 3.99
N THR A 331 4.26 -29.06 4.75
CA THR A 331 4.22 -28.86 6.21
C THR A 331 5.27 -27.86 6.70
N THR A 332 6.01 -27.24 5.77
CA THR A 332 7.10 -26.33 6.08
C THR A 332 7.15 -25.16 5.10
N PHE A 333 7.82 -24.09 5.52
CA PHE A 333 8.11 -22.94 4.67
C PHE A 333 9.08 -23.32 3.55
N LYS A 334 8.81 -22.86 2.33
CA LYS A 334 9.80 -22.88 1.26
C LYS A 334 10.71 -21.67 1.39
N SER A 335 11.99 -21.85 1.10
CA SER A 335 13.01 -20.79 1.21
C SER A 335 12.61 -19.49 0.50
N ALA A 336 12.06 -19.59 -0.72
CA ALA A 336 11.61 -18.44 -1.52
C ALA A 336 10.31 -17.78 -1.01
N GLU A 337 9.69 -18.34 0.02
CA GLU A 337 8.52 -17.79 0.71
C GLU A 337 8.87 -17.28 2.12
N ASP A 338 10.01 -17.68 2.70
CA ASP A 338 10.40 -17.37 4.09
C ASP A 338 11.21 -16.07 4.22
N TRP A 339 10.55 -14.94 3.94
CA TRP A 339 11.16 -13.62 3.98
C TRP A 339 10.15 -12.54 4.38
N MET A 340 10.67 -11.36 4.71
CA MET A 340 9.93 -10.16 5.04
C MET A 340 10.34 -8.99 4.15
N GLY A 341 9.37 -8.25 3.62
CA GLY A 341 9.62 -7.05 2.82
C GLY A 341 10.15 -5.92 3.70
N PHE A 342 9.43 -5.65 4.79
CA PHE A 342 9.71 -4.57 5.73
C PHE A 342 9.64 -5.05 7.18
N VAL A 343 10.59 -4.63 8.01
CA VAL A 343 10.50 -4.71 9.47
C VAL A 343 10.64 -3.31 10.06
N LEU A 344 9.69 -2.89 10.88
CA LEU A 344 9.54 -1.48 11.30
C LEU A 344 9.61 -1.32 12.82
N GLU A 345 10.44 -0.38 13.28
CA GLU A 345 10.51 0.06 14.68
C GLU A 345 10.48 1.60 14.76
N GLY A 346 9.62 2.19 15.59
CA GLY A 346 9.57 3.64 15.79
C GLY A 346 9.26 4.49 14.55
N CYS A 347 8.69 3.90 13.50
CA CYS A 347 8.56 4.54 12.18
C CYS A 347 7.26 5.34 11.98
N HIS A 348 7.28 6.25 11.01
CA HIS A 348 6.11 6.90 10.41
C HIS A 348 6.17 6.68 8.88
N ILE A 349 5.69 5.54 8.40
CA ILE A 349 5.94 5.10 7.02
C ILE A 349 4.64 4.73 6.31
N ALA A 350 4.52 5.18 5.05
CA ALA A 350 3.48 4.75 4.13
C ALA A 350 4.06 3.85 3.03
N ILE A 351 3.59 2.61 2.96
CA ILE A 351 3.95 1.64 1.92
C ILE A 351 2.74 1.49 0.99
N LYS A 352 2.93 1.70 -0.31
CA LYS A 352 1.81 1.70 -1.27
C LYS A 352 2.16 1.06 -2.59
N LYS A 353 1.16 0.60 -3.35
CA LYS A 353 1.31 0.09 -4.73
C LYS A 353 2.35 -1.03 -4.84
N GLN A 354 2.33 -1.99 -3.93
CA GLN A 354 3.21 -3.15 -3.97
C GLN A 354 2.57 -4.28 -4.76
N ARG A 355 3.35 -5.04 -5.51
CA ARG A 355 2.91 -6.29 -6.15
C ARG A 355 3.70 -7.46 -5.58
N VAL A 356 3.07 -8.21 -4.68
CA VAL A 356 3.77 -9.22 -3.87
C VAL A 356 3.28 -10.62 -4.22
N ASN A 357 4.18 -11.47 -4.66
CA ASN A 357 3.92 -12.89 -4.89
C ASN A 357 4.68 -13.73 -3.87
N ALA A 358 3.97 -14.24 -2.87
CA ALA A 358 4.47 -15.05 -1.75
C ALA A 358 5.53 -14.37 -0.88
N SER A 359 5.19 -14.11 0.38
CA SER A 359 6.12 -13.72 1.44
C SER A 359 5.64 -14.31 2.76
N ARG A 360 6.51 -14.41 3.77
CA ARG A 360 6.08 -14.89 5.09
C ARG A 360 5.29 -13.81 5.79
N ILE A 361 5.91 -12.66 5.97
CA ILE A 361 5.30 -11.45 6.52
C ILE A 361 5.74 -10.29 5.65
N PHE A 362 4.86 -9.65 4.89
CA PHE A 362 5.32 -8.58 4.02
C PHE A 362 5.73 -7.33 4.82
N ILE A 363 4.87 -6.85 5.72
CA ILE A 363 5.20 -5.79 6.68
C ILE A 363 5.12 -6.35 8.10
N ASN A 364 6.27 -6.45 8.75
CA ASN A 364 6.38 -6.77 10.16
C ASN A 364 6.56 -5.48 10.97
N ALA A 365 5.45 -4.84 11.33
CA ALA A 365 5.44 -3.67 12.22
C ALA A 365 5.26 -4.08 13.69
N ASP A 366 5.96 -5.14 14.08
CA ASP A 366 6.04 -5.62 15.45
C ASP A 366 7.20 -4.92 16.17
N ALA A 367 6.85 -3.96 17.02
CA ALA A 367 7.79 -3.27 17.90
C ALA A 367 7.43 -3.47 19.37
N LEU A 368 6.88 -4.63 19.74
CA LEU A 368 6.34 -4.88 21.09
C LEU A 368 7.38 -4.66 22.20
N LYS A 369 8.67 -4.85 21.91
CA LYS A 369 9.78 -4.65 22.85
C LYS A 369 10.67 -3.46 22.48
N GLY A 370 10.19 -2.60 21.56
CA GLY A 370 10.93 -1.48 20.98
C GLY A 370 10.16 -0.17 21.01
N LEU A 371 10.55 0.75 20.14
CA LEU A 371 9.85 2.03 19.96
C LEU A 371 8.55 1.83 19.19
N ALA A 372 7.46 2.37 19.72
CA ALA A 372 6.15 2.26 19.09
C ALA A 372 6.16 2.89 17.69
N ASN A 373 5.69 2.12 16.69
CA ASN A 373 5.49 2.67 15.35
C ASN A 373 4.37 3.72 15.41
N GLN A 374 4.66 4.94 14.96
CA GLN A 374 3.75 6.09 15.07
C GLN A 374 2.64 6.04 14.01
N TYR A 375 3.00 5.59 12.80
CA TYR A 375 2.11 5.45 11.67
C TYR A 375 2.65 4.39 10.71
N VAL A 376 1.82 3.43 10.33
CA VAL A 376 2.15 2.43 9.31
C VAL A 376 0.95 2.24 8.38
N SER A 377 1.10 2.56 7.10
CA SER A 377 0.06 2.25 6.10
C SER A 377 0.54 1.29 5.02
N LEU A 378 -0.40 0.43 4.60
CA LEU A 378 -0.29 -0.40 3.42
C LEU A 378 -1.49 -0.12 2.52
N THR A 379 -1.26 0.54 1.38
CA THR A 379 -2.36 0.92 0.48
C THR A 379 -2.18 0.49 -0.97
N ASP A 380 -3.29 0.32 -1.68
CA ASP A 380 -3.34 0.14 -3.14
C ASP A 380 -2.44 -1.00 -3.65
N SER A 381 -2.26 -2.05 -2.84
CA SER A 381 -1.31 -3.13 -3.10
C SER A 381 -2.00 -4.45 -3.42
N TYR A 382 -1.32 -5.29 -4.20
CA TYR A 382 -1.80 -6.60 -4.64
C TYR A 382 -0.93 -7.71 -4.04
N PHE A 383 -1.56 -8.68 -3.41
CA PHE A 383 -0.91 -9.83 -2.76
C PHE A 383 -1.44 -11.14 -3.33
N LYS A 384 -0.52 -12.07 -3.58
CA LYS A 384 -0.85 -13.46 -3.91
C LYS A 384 -0.01 -14.41 -3.06
N TYR A 385 -0.62 -15.46 -2.52
CA TYR A 385 0.04 -16.55 -1.78
C TYR A 385 0.84 -16.13 -0.53
N ASN A 386 0.53 -14.97 0.05
CA ASN A 386 1.17 -14.53 1.28
C ASN A 386 0.90 -15.52 2.44
N LEU A 387 1.92 -15.87 3.23
CA LEU A 387 1.85 -17.04 4.11
C LEU A 387 1.29 -16.74 5.49
N ASN A 388 1.82 -15.73 6.19
CA ASN A 388 1.36 -15.39 7.53
C ASN A 388 0.58 -14.07 7.53
N TYR A 389 1.23 -12.96 7.13
CA TYR A 389 0.64 -11.61 7.25
C TYR A 389 1.00 -10.72 6.07
N CYS A 390 0.03 -10.01 5.48
CA CYS A 390 0.40 -8.90 4.59
C CYS A 390 0.96 -7.76 5.45
N ILE A 391 0.32 -7.51 6.59
CA ILE A 391 0.83 -6.63 7.64
C ILE A 391 0.47 -7.17 9.03
N VAL A 392 1.43 -7.14 9.95
CA VAL A 392 1.21 -7.35 11.39
C VAL A 392 1.65 -6.12 12.16
N THR A 393 0.87 -5.72 13.15
CA THR A 393 1.18 -4.58 14.03
C THR A 393 1.17 -5.00 15.49
N ARG A 394 2.23 -4.65 16.22
CA ARG A 394 2.30 -4.72 17.69
C ARG A 394 3.00 -3.48 18.21
N ASN A 395 2.47 -2.88 19.28
CA ASN A 395 2.92 -1.59 19.78
C ASN A 395 2.93 -0.53 18.66
N CYS A 396 1.77 -0.32 18.04
CA CYS A 396 1.56 0.57 16.90
C CYS A 396 0.45 1.58 17.17
N ASP A 397 0.77 2.86 17.04
CA ASP A 397 -0.10 3.95 17.42
C ASP A 397 -1.21 4.26 16.42
N TYR A 398 -0.97 3.96 15.15
CA TYR A 398 -1.92 4.15 14.07
C TYR A 398 -1.51 3.26 12.89
N SER A 399 -2.46 2.52 12.31
CA SER A 399 -2.19 1.71 11.13
C SER A 399 -3.34 1.66 10.14
N GLU A 400 -3.01 1.50 8.86
CA GLU A 400 -3.96 1.48 7.76
C GLU A 400 -3.71 0.30 6.82
N PHE A 401 -4.80 -0.36 6.42
CA PHE A 401 -4.84 -1.33 5.34
C PHE A 401 -5.99 -0.92 4.41
N ILE A 402 -5.68 -0.27 3.29
CA ILE A 402 -6.68 0.41 2.46
C ILE A 402 -6.52 0.07 0.98
N ASN A 403 -7.63 -0.23 0.28
CA ASN A 403 -7.65 -0.52 -1.16
C ASN A 403 -6.73 -1.68 -1.59
N ASN A 404 -6.44 -2.62 -0.71
CA ASN A 404 -5.61 -3.77 -1.05
C ASN A 404 -6.45 -4.91 -1.60
N GLU A 405 -5.83 -5.73 -2.43
CA GLU A 405 -6.42 -6.96 -2.95
C GLU A 405 -5.51 -8.15 -2.61
N THR A 406 -6.05 -9.16 -1.91
CA THR A 406 -5.29 -10.34 -1.49
C THR A 406 -5.93 -11.62 -2.00
N TRP A 407 -5.08 -12.55 -2.42
CA TRP A 407 -5.47 -13.84 -2.98
C TRP A 407 -4.68 -14.98 -2.35
N TYR A 408 -5.37 -16.06 -1.97
CA TYR A 408 -4.74 -17.31 -1.54
C TYR A 408 -3.81 -17.18 -0.32
N SER A 409 -4.15 -16.27 0.60
CA SER A 409 -3.38 -16.08 1.84
C SER A 409 -3.46 -17.29 2.78
N GLY A 410 -2.42 -17.51 3.58
CA GLY A 410 -2.36 -18.59 4.57
C GLY A 410 -1.97 -19.96 4.00
N ARG A 411 -1.86 -20.98 4.87
CA ARG A 411 -1.63 -22.40 4.49
C ARG A 411 -2.51 -23.34 5.32
N ALA A 412 -2.81 -24.53 4.78
CA ALA A 412 -3.66 -25.50 5.47
C ALA A 412 -2.99 -26.14 6.70
N TRP A 413 -1.67 -26.31 6.64
CA TRP A 413 -0.83 -26.91 7.69
C TRP A 413 -0.36 -25.88 8.73
N HIS A 414 -0.62 -24.59 8.51
CA HIS A 414 -0.11 -23.51 9.32
C HIS A 414 -1.26 -22.77 10.03
N THR A 415 -1.07 -22.43 11.30
CA THR A 415 -2.10 -21.79 12.12
C THR A 415 -2.16 -20.27 11.96
N TYR A 416 -1.33 -19.69 11.10
CA TYR A 416 -1.30 -18.27 10.78
C TYR A 416 -1.61 -18.07 9.28
N GLY A 417 -2.19 -16.93 8.90
CA GLY A 417 -2.61 -16.66 7.52
C GLY A 417 -3.54 -15.47 7.34
N GLU A 418 -3.48 -14.52 8.26
CA GLU A 418 -4.28 -13.29 8.28
C GLU A 418 -3.71 -12.25 7.31
N ASP A 419 -4.54 -11.34 6.81
CA ASP A 419 -4.06 -10.32 5.88
C ASP A 419 -3.61 -9.08 6.64
N TYR A 420 -4.44 -8.60 7.56
CA TYR A 420 -4.14 -7.45 8.42
C TYR A 420 -4.29 -7.82 9.90
N ALA A 421 -3.18 -8.25 10.50
CA ALA A 421 -3.13 -8.61 11.91
C ALA A 421 -2.88 -7.39 12.81
N ILE A 422 -3.94 -6.91 13.46
CA ILE A 422 -3.86 -5.83 14.45
C ILE A 422 -3.72 -6.48 15.82
N SER A 423 -2.54 -6.39 16.42
CA SER A 423 -2.17 -7.23 17.57
C SER A 423 -1.74 -6.36 18.77
N GLU A 424 -1.10 -6.95 19.78
CA GLU A 424 -0.93 -6.36 21.12
C GLU A 424 -0.42 -4.91 21.11
N ASP A 425 -0.93 -4.10 22.04
CA ASP A 425 -0.58 -2.67 22.20
C ASP A 425 -0.78 -1.79 20.95
N SER A 426 -1.55 -2.26 19.96
CA SER A 426 -1.94 -1.47 18.81
C SER A 426 -3.25 -0.69 19.04
N ARG A 427 -3.35 0.48 18.43
CA ARG A 427 -4.54 1.35 18.53
C ARG A 427 -4.77 2.16 17.25
N ARG A 428 -5.99 2.68 17.07
CA ARG A 428 -6.38 3.54 15.94
C ARG A 428 -6.05 2.90 14.59
N SER A 429 -6.58 1.70 14.39
CA SER A 429 -6.34 0.91 13.18
C SER A 429 -7.53 0.96 12.24
N TYR A 430 -7.26 1.05 10.93
CA TYR A 430 -8.27 1.28 9.91
C TYR A 430 -8.13 0.30 8.74
N ALA A 431 -9.13 -0.53 8.52
CA ALA A 431 -9.23 -1.43 7.37
C ALA A 431 -10.38 -0.98 6.46
N HIS A 432 -10.07 -0.49 5.25
CA HIS A 432 -11.08 0.08 4.36
C HIS A 432 -10.97 -0.33 2.91
N ASN A 433 -12.10 -0.69 2.30
CA ASN A 433 -12.22 -0.97 0.87
C ASN A 433 -11.22 -2.02 0.35
N ASN A 434 -10.90 -3.02 1.17
CA ASN A 434 -10.04 -4.14 0.77
C ASN A 434 -10.85 -5.28 0.19
N LYS A 435 -10.20 -6.11 -0.62
CA LYS A 435 -10.77 -7.32 -1.21
C LYS A 435 -9.94 -8.53 -0.85
N PHE A 436 -10.59 -9.53 -0.24
CA PHE A 436 -9.96 -10.76 0.22
C PHE A 436 -10.58 -11.95 -0.52
N TYR A 437 -9.76 -12.71 -1.25
CA TYR A 437 -10.24 -13.79 -2.12
C TYR A 437 -9.58 -15.13 -1.81
N ASN A 438 -10.43 -16.14 -1.61
CA ASN A 438 -10.09 -17.56 -1.59
C ASN A 438 -8.85 -17.88 -0.74
N PRO A 439 -8.80 -17.45 0.54
CA PRO A 439 -7.69 -17.82 1.40
C PRO A 439 -7.59 -19.34 1.54
N ILE A 440 -6.36 -19.83 1.66
CA ILE A 440 -6.09 -21.26 1.86
C ILE A 440 -6.25 -21.62 3.33
N SER A 441 -5.84 -20.75 4.24
CA SER A 441 -6.07 -20.93 5.68
C SER A 441 -7.51 -20.59 6.07
N ILE A 442 -8.03 -21.26 7.09
CA ILE A 442 -9.30 -20.92 7.73
C ILE A 442 -9.21 -19.78 8.77
N GLN A 443 -8.03 -19.18 8.92
CA GLN A 443 -7.77 -18.06 9.84
C GLN A 443 -8.53 -16.80 9.41
N SER A 444 -8.64 -15.84 10.33
CA SER A 444 -9.27 -14.54 10.07
C SER A 444 -8.53 -13.74 9.00
N ARG A 445 -9.25 -12.89 8.25
CA ARG A 445 -8.59 -11.93 7.33
C ARG A 445 -8.09 -10.73 8.12
N ILE A 446 -8.90 -10.31 9.08
CA ILE A 446 -8.62 -9.18 9.97
C ILE A 446 -8.93 -9.61 11.41
N PRO A 447 -7.91 -9.91 12.23
CA PRO A 447 -8.08 -10.09 13.67
C PRO A 447 -7.82 -8.76 14.41
N PRO A 448 -8.84 -7.93 14.70
CA PRO A 448 -8.63 -6.75 15.53
C PRO A 448 -8.43 -7.10 17.00
N ALA A 449 -7.22 -6.89 17.50
CA ALA A 449 -6.89 -6.77 18.92
C ALA A 449 -6.44 -5.33 19.25
N GLY A 450 -6.53 -4.92 20.52
CA GLY A 450 -6.20 -3.55 20.93
C GLY A 450 -7.42 -2.63 20.96
N LYS A 451 -7.25 -1.32 20.65
CA LYS A 451 -8.28 -0.30 20.93
C LYS A 451 -8.56 0.66 19.78
N ASN A 452 -9.83 1.02 19.59
CA ASN A 452 -10.29 1.99 18.59
C ASN A 452 -9.99 1.53 17.16
N ILE A 453 -10.75 0.57 16.67
CA ILE A 453 -10.51 -0.09 15.38
C ILE A 453 -11.74 0.07 14.51
N THR A 454 -11.56 0.41 13.25
CA THR A 454 -12.67 0.51 12.29
C THR A 454 -12.37 -0.33 11.05
N ILE A 455 -13.32 -1.19 10.71
CA ILE A 455 -13.30 -2.11 9.58
C ILE A 455 -14.52 -1.78 8.72
N THR A 456 -14.30 -1.11 7.59
CA THR A 456 -15.39 -0.57 6.79
C THR A 456 -15.29 -0.85 5.30
N ASP A 457 -16.42 -1.14 4.67
CA ASP A 457 -16.55 -1.27 3.21
C ASP A 457 -15.64 -2.33 2.57
N ASN A 458 -15.22 -3.34 3.33
CA ASN A 458 -14.39 -4.43 2.81
C ASN A 458 -15.24 -5.52 2.16
N TYR A 459 -14.66 -6.22 1.19
CA TYR A 459 -15.22 -7.39 0.53
C TYR A 459 -14.41 -8.64 0.85
N TYR A 460 -15.08 -9.70 1.29
CA TYR A 460 -14.47 -11.01 1.50
C TYR A 460 -15.26 -12.11 0.81
N GLU A 461 -14.56 -12.98 0.08
CA GLU A 461 -15.08 -14.23 -0.46
C GLU A 461 -14.12 -15.39 -0.19
N GLY A 462 -14.59 -16.42 0.51
CA GLY A 462 -13.84 -17.66 0.70
C GLY A 462 -14.21 -18.44 1.95
N SER A 463 -13.37 -19.40 2.30
CA SER A 463 -13.52 -20.23 3.50
C SER A 463 -12.74 -19.67 4.68
N GLY A 464 -13.29 -19.78 5.88
CA GLY A 464 -12.62 -19.31 7.10
C GLY A 464 -13.29 -18.08 7.70
N ILE A 465 -12.57 -17.40 8.58
CA ILE A 465 -13.10 -16.26 9.34
C ILE A 465 -12.87 -14.96 8.54
N PHE A 466 -13.86 -14.07 8.51
CA PHE A 466 -13.64 -12.73 7.97
C PHE A 466 -12.99 -11.82 9.00
N VAL A 467 -13.71 -11.51 10.09
CA VAL A 467 -13.20 -10.68 11.19
C VAL A 467 -13.20 -11.48 12.49
N GLU A 468 -12.10 -11.43 13.22
CA GLU A 468 -11.95 -12.05 14.54
C GLU A 468 -11.60 -11.01 15.59
N VAL A 469 -12.60 -10.49 16.30
CA VAL A 469 -12.37 -9.54 17.37
C VAL A 469 -11.78 -10.27 18.56
N PHE A 470 -10.48 -10.10 18.73
CA PHE A 470 -9.66 -10.80 19.71
C PHE A 470 -9.32 -9.85 20.85
N ALA A 471 -10.08 -9.93 21.94
CA ALA A 471 -9.92 -9.03 23.09
C ALA A 471 -9.80 -7.54 22.70
N GLY A 472 -10.50 -7.13 21.65
CA GLY A 472 -10.50 -5.74 21.15
C GLY A 472 -11.55 -4.87 21.84
N ASP A 473 -11.27 -3.59 22.02
CA ASP A 473 -12.24 -2.60 22.52
C ASP A 473 -12.49 -1.48 21.50
N ASN A 474 -13.72 -0.98 21.48
CA ASN A 474 -14.14 0.10 20.56
C ASN A 474 -13.89 -0.32 19.10
N VAL A 475 -14.52 -1.42 18.69
CA VAL A 475 -14.38 -1.97 17.33
C VAL A 475 -15.66 -1.71 16.55
N ILE A 476 -15.54 -1.09 15.40
CA ILE A 476 -16.66 -0.80 14.49
C ILE A 476 -16.44 -1.58 13.20
N CYS A 477 -17.38 -2.47 12.89
CA CYS A 477 -17.46 -3.22 11.63
C CYS A 477 -18.69 -2.76 10.87
N THR A 478 -18.52 -1.98 9.79
CA THR A 478 -19.67 -1.44 9.05
C THR A 478 -19.54 -1.42 7.53
N GLY A 479 -20.64 -1.59 6.80
CA GLY A 479 -20.62 -1.52 5.33
C GLY A 479 -19.89 -2.70 4.65
N ASN A 480 -19.43 -3.70 5.39
CA ASN A 480 -18.66 -4.80 4.82
C ASN A 480 -19.58 -5.83 4.16
N THR A 481 -19.09 -6.46 3.09
CA THR A 481 -19.72 -7.62 2.46
C THR A 481 -18.84 -8.85 2.63
N SER A 482 -19.41 -9.92 3.17
CA SER A 482 -18.69 -11.17 3.39
C SER A 482 -19.50 -12.34 2.87
N LYS A 483 -18.88 -13.16 2.02
CA LYS A 483 -19.45 -14.36 1.42
C LYS A 483 -18.61 -15.56 1.86
N ILE A 484 -19.14 -16.31 2.82
CA ILE A 484 -18.45 -17.50 3.32
C ILE A 484 -18.87 -18.71 2.52
N THR A 485 -17.87 -19.38 1.94
CA THR A 485 -18.01 -20.67 1.30
C THR A 485 -17.46 -21.77 2.20
N THR A 486 -17.79 -23.00 1.85
CA THR A 486 -17.19 -24.18 2.45
C THR A 486 -15.92 -24.53 1.69
N ASP A 487 -14.83 -24.83 2.40
CA ASP A 487 -13.59 -25.31 1.78
C ASP A 487 -13.73 -26.75 1.23
N ALA A 488 -12.67 -27.24 0.57
CA ALA A 488 -12.62 -28.59 0.00
C ALA A 488 -12.79 -29.73 1.04
N THR A 489 -12.63 -29.44 2.33
CA THR A 489 -12.77 -30.39 3.44
C THR A 489 -14.10 -30.25 4.19
N GLY A 490 -15.02 -29.40 3.71
CA GLY A 490 -16.30 -29.19 4.35
C GLY A 490 -16.28 -28.13 5.47
N ARG A 491 -15.17 -27.41 5.67
CA ARG A 491 -15.03 -26.42 6.74
C ARG A 491 -15.52 -25.04 6.28
N ASN A 492 -16.31 -24.41 7.13
CA ASN A 492 -16.67 -22.99 7.09
C ASN A 492 -16.65 -22.48 8.54
N SER A 493 -16.34 -21.19 8.74
CA SER A 493 -16.19 -20.60 10.08
C SER A 493 -17.21 -19.48 10.31
N ALA A 494 -16.82 -18.34 10.87
CA ALA A 494 -17.71 -17.22 11.17
C ALA A 494 -17.44 -15.99 10.30
N HIS A 495 -18.47 -15.20 10.00
CA HIS A 495 -18.26 -13.86 9.42
C HIS A 495 -17.63 -12.94 10.48
N TYR A 496 -18.15 -12.98 11.71
CA TYR A 496 -17.58 -12.29 12.85
C TYR A 496 -17.41 -13.27 14.00
N LEU A 497 -16.16 -13.46 14.43
CA LEU A 497 -15.83 -14.25 15.62
C LEU A 497 -15.46 -13.28 16.75
N LEU A 498 -16.09 -13.42 17.90
CA LEU A 498 -15.81 -12.66 19.11
C LEU A 498 -15.18 -13.58 20.14
N ILE A 499 -13.97 -13.25 20.57
CA ILE A 499 -13.16 -14.09 21.44
C ILE A 499 -12.42 -13.26 22.49
N THR A 500 -12.29 -13.83 23.68
CA THR A 500 -11.33 -13.37 24.70
C THR A 500 -10.35 -14.49 25.00
N ASN A 501 -9.23 -14.17 25.65
CA ASN A 501 -8.35 -15.20 26.17
C ASN A 501 -8.62 -15.55 27.62
N ASP A 502 -8.32 -16.81 27.96
CA ASP A 502 -8.15 -17.23 29.35
C ASP A 502 -6.90 -16.58 29.96
N PRO A 503 -6.87 -16.32 31.29
CA PRO A 503 -5.77 -15.65 32.01
C PRO A 503 -4.38 -16.31 31.94
N GLY A 504 -4.22 -17.43 31.21
CA GLY A 504 -2.99 -18.23 31.14
C GLY A 504 -2.42 -18.46 29.74
N GLY A 505 -2.97 -17.86 28.68
CA GLY A 505 -2.48 -18.02 27.30
C GLY A 505 -1.35 -17.07 26.90
N ASP A 506 -0.59 -17.43 25.85
CA ASP A 506 0.59 -16.73 25.26
C ASP A 506 0.39 -15.25 24.85
N TRP A 507 -0.82 -14.73 25.02
CA TRP A 507 -1.21 -13.38 24.59
C TRP A 507 -1.58 -12.44 25.75
N GLY A 508 -1.70 -12.95 26.98
CA GLY A 508 -1.67 -12.13 28.22
C GLY A 508 -2.68 -10.99 28.37
N VAL A 509 -3.76 -10.94 27.57
CA VAL A 509 -4.76 -9.86 27.59
C VAL A 509 -6.03 -10.27 28.32
N ASP A 510 -6.15 -9.86 29.58
CA ASP A 510 -7.33 -10.05 30.45
C ASP A 510 -8.31 -8.85 30.39
N THR A 511 -8.20 -8.02 29.34
CA THR A 511 -8.94 -6.75 29.25
C THR A 511 -9.26 -6.41 27.80
N GLY A 512 -10.41 -6.87 27.31
CA GLY A 512 -10.98 -6.40 26.06
C GLY A 512 -12.06 -7.33 25.49
N LEU A 513 -13.01 -6.73 24.77
CA LEU A 513 -14.23 -7.26 24.12
C LEU A 513 -15.47 -6.45 24.54
N SER A 514 -15.35 -5.12 24.58
CA SER A 514 -16.46 -4.18 24.81
C SER A 514 -16.55 -3.09 23.73
N ASN A 515 -17.73 -2.49 23.60
CA ASN A 515 -18.04 -1.45 22.61
C ASN A 515 -17.80 -1.95 21.17
N ILE A 516 -18.45 -3.07 20.83
CA ILE A 516 -18.34 -3.71 19.52
C ILE A 516 -19.61 -3.40 18.73
N VAL A 517 -19.46 -2.73 17.59
CA VAL A 517 -20.57 -2.39 16.70
C VAL A 517 -20.41 -3.16 15.40
N ILE A 518 -21.38 -4.03 15.08
CA ILE A 518 -21.47 -4.73 13.80
C ILE A 518 -22.74 -4.23 13.10
N SER A 519 -22.59 -3.30 12.16
CA SER A 519 -23.73 -2.63 11.54
C SER A 519 -23.68 -2.45 10.03
N ASN A 520 -24.82 -2.48 9.35
CA ASN A 520 -24.90 -2.23 7.90
C ASN A 520 -24.04 -3.19 7.06
N ASN A 521 -23.82 -4.42 7.54
CA ASN A 521 -23.03 -5.42 6.81
C ASN A 521 -23.94 -6.38 6.04
N ILE A 522 -23.40 -6.98 4.97
CA ILE A 522 -24.02 -8.06 4.21
C ILE A 522 -23.21 -9.35 4.46
N MET A 523 -23.88 -10.38 4.98
CA MET A 523 -23.30 -11.69 5.31
C MET A 523 -24.02 -12.77 4.50
N ILE A 524 -23.29 -13.54 3.71
CA ILE A 524 -23.85 -14.52 2.77
C ILE A 524 -23.19 -15.90 2.98
N GLY A 525 -24.00 -16.92 3.24
CA GLY A 525 -23.63 -18.34 3.13
C GLY A 525 -22.85 -18.96 4.30
N GLY A 526 -22.87 -20.30 4.34
CA GLY A 526 -21.89 -21.23 4.94
C GLY A 526 -21.67 -21.18 6.46
N GLY A 527 -21.22 -20.04 6.96
CA GLY A 527 -20.68 -19.85 8.30
C GLY A 527 -21.69 -19.36 9.34
N VAL A 528 -21.24 -19.29 10.60
CA VAL A 528 -21.99 -18.57 11.65
C VAL A 528 -21.88 -17.08 11.38
N ALA A 529 -23.01 -16.37 11.30
CA ALA A 529 -23.00 -14.94 11.05
C ALA A 529 -22.15 -14.20 12.09
N ILE A 530 -22.44 -14.44 13.37
CA ILE A 530 -21.71 -13.84 14.48
C ILE A 530 -21.60 -14.88 15.58
N GLN A 531 -20.38 -15.20 15.99
CA GLN A 531 -20.10 -16.28 16.92
C GLN A 531 -19.30 -15.76 18.11
N GLY A 532 -19.78 -16.08 19.31
CA GLY A 532 -18.98 -16.06 20.52
C GLY A 532 -18.20 -17.37 20.65
N TYR A 533 -16.90 -17.27 20.93
CA TYR A 533 -16.04 -18.43 21.19
C TYR A 533 -15.05 -18.10 22.30
N ASN A 534 -14.93 -18.98 23.30
CA ASN A 534 -14.06 -18.76 24.47
C ASN A 534 -14.15 -17.34 25.04
N GLU A 535 -15.37 -16.84 25.20
CA GLU A 535 -15.63 -15.43 25.53
C GLU A 535 -15.26 -15.06 26.97
N GLY A 536 -14.72 -15.97 27.79
CA GLY A 536 -14.26 -15.65 29.14
C GLY A 536 -15.36 -15.16 30.09
N ASN A 537 -14.98 -14.91 31.35
CA ASN A 537 -15.91 -14.55 32.42
C ASN A 537 -15.96 -13.03 32.72
N GLN A 538 -15.07 -12.24 32.12
CA GLN A 538 -14.98 -10.79 32.34
C GLN A 538 -16.24 -10.08 31.82
N LEU A 539 -16.82 -9.15 32.58
CA LEU A 539 -18.02 -8.42 32.12
C LEU A 539 -17.74 -7.62 30.85
N LYS A 540 -18.67 -7.67 29.91
CA LYS A 540 -18.58 -7.01 28.60
C LYS A 540 -19.83 -6.19 28.34
N THR A 541 -19.65 -4.99 27.79
CA THR A 541 -20.75 -4.06 27.52
C THR A 541 -20.65 -3.49 26.11
N GLY A 542 -21.76 -2.96 25.60
CA GLY A 542 -21.75 -2.21 24.34
C GLY A 542 -21.61 -3.06 23.08
N LEU A 543 -22.07 -4.31 23.10
CA LEU A 543 -22.24 -5.10 21.88
C LEU A 543 -23.53 -4.69 21.17
N ILE A 544 -23.40 -4.15 19.96
CA ILE A 544 -24.51 -3.69 19.13
C ILE A 544 -24.41 -4.36 17.75
N ILE A 545 -25.43 -5.12 17.39
CA ILE A 545 -25.55 -5.79 16.09
C ILE A 545 -26.83 -5.28 15.42
N THR A 546 -26.68 -4.40 14.43
CA THR A 546 -27.84 -3.70 13.88
C THR A 546 -27.81 -3.42 12.38
N ASN A 547 -28.98 -3.37 11.74
CA ASN A 547 -29.11 -3.03 10.32
C ASN A 547 -28.29 -3.93 9.38
N ASN A 548 -28.04 -5.19 9.75
CA ASN A 548 -27.32 -6.14 8.89
C ASN A 548 -28.29 -6.96 8.02
N ILE A 549 -27.79 -7.42 6.88
CA ILE A 549 -28.45 -8.39 6.00
C ILE A 549 -27.71 -9.73 6.13
N LEU A 550 -28.40 -10.75 6.64
CA LEU A 550 -27.85 -12.10 6.83
C LEU A 550 -28.63 -13.06 5.91
N ILE A 551 -27.96 -13.66 4.94
CA ILE A 551 -28.59 -14.51 3.91
C ILE A 551 -27.90 -15.87 3.87
N ASP A 552 -28.66 -16.93 4.09
CA ASP A 552 -28.23 -18.32 4.06
C ASP A 552 -27.01 -18.60 4.98
N THR A 553 -26.89 -17.81 6.05
CA THR A 553 -25.90 -18.01 7.12
C THR A 553 -26.47 -18.91 8.22
N LYS A 554 -25.62 -19.47 9.08
CA LYS A 554 -26.05 -19.98 10.39
C LYS A 554 -26.35 -18.78 11.31
N ALA A 555 -27.33 -18.94 12.18
CA ALA A 555 -27.80 -17.87 13.07
C ALA A 555 -26.71 -17.42 14.08
N PRO A 556 -26.73 -16.15 14.51
CA PRO A 556 -25.84 -15.66 15.55
C PRO A 556 -25.92 -16.46 16.86
N ARG A 557 -24.77 -16.72 17.48
CA ARG A 557 -24.66 -17.39 18.79
C ARG A 557 -23.67 -16.67 19.71
N LEU A 558 -24.21 -15.94 20.68
CA LEU A 558 -23.53 -15.13 21.69
C LEU A 558 -24.19 -15.38 23.04
N THR A 559 -23.70 -16.38 23.77
CA THR A 559 -24.42 -16.92 24.94
C THR A 559 -23.65 -16.84 26.25
N ALA A 560 -22.47 -16.22 26.31
CA ALA A 560 -21.75 -16.03 27.56
C ALA A 560 -22.57 -15.22 28.60
N SER A 561 -22.49 -15.62 29.88
CA SER A 561 -23.15 -14.93 31.00
C SER A 561 -22.59 -13.54 31.29
N SER A 562 -21.39 -13.28 30.76
CA SER A 562 -20.63 -12.07 30.99
C SER A 562 -21.04 -10.89 30.09
N TRP A 563 -21.88 -11.12 29.08
CA TRP A 563 -22.48 -10.05 28.28
C TRP A 563 -23.52 -9.27 29.08
N VAL A 564 -23.40 -7.94 29.05
CA VAL A 564 -24.33 -6.99 29.66
C VAL A 564 -24.89 -6.07 28.58
N SER A 565 -26.21 -6.10 28.44
CA SER A 565 -26.99 -5.35 27.45
C SER A 565 -26.56 -5.57 26.00
N PRO A 566 -26.34 -6.81 25.52
CA PRO A 566 -26.12 -7.04 24.10
C PRO A 566 -27.40 -6.71 23.30
N VAL A 567 -27.23 -6.04 22.16
CA VAL A 567 -28.32 -5.61 21.28
C VAL A 567 -28.22 -6.32 19.94
N PHE A 568 -29.31 -6.94 19.51
CA PHE A 568 -29.51 -7.49 18.16
C PHE A 568 -30.79 -6.89 17.58
N SER A 569 -30.68 -5.84 16.77
CA SER A 569 -31.85 -5.07 16.32
C SER A 569 -31.87 -4.73 14.84
N ASP A 570 -33.07 -4.60 14.27
CA ASP A 570 -33.27 -4.06 12.91
C ASP A 570 -32.52 -4.84 11.81
N ASN A 571 -32.21 -6.13 12.05
CA ASN A 571 -31.53 -6.98 11.09
C ASN A 571 -32.55 -7.69 10.17
N ASN A 572 -32.17 -7.91 8.92
CA ASN A 572 -32.93 -8.70 7.97
C ASN A 572 -32.23 -10.05 7.75
N CYS A 573 -32.80 -11.11 8.33
CA CYS A 573 -32.19 -12.42 8.37
C CYS A 573 -33.03 -13.46 7.64
N LYS A 574 -32.34 -14.24 6.81
CA LYS A 574 -32.79 -15.51 6.26
C LYS A 574 -31.71 -16.54 6.54
N PHE A 575 -31.96 -17.43 7.50
CA PHE A 575 -30.96 -18.41 7.94
C PHE A 575 -31.00 -19.68 7.09
N ALA A 576 -29.89 -20.41 7.06
CA ALA A 576 -29.81 -21.72 6.44
C ALA A 576 -30.73 -22.73 7.16
N VAL A 577 -31.32 -23.65 6.39
CA VAL A 577 -32.19 -24.72 6.92
C VAL A 577 -31.48 -25.49 8.04
N GLY A 578 -32.11 -25.58 9.20
CA GLY A 578 -31.58 -26.29 10.36
C GLY A 578 -30.58 -25.51 11.22
N PHE A 579 -30.25 -24.26 10.86
CA PHE A 579 -29.29 -23.41 11.57
C PHE A 579 -29.88 -22.04 11.95
N GLY A 580 -31.17 -22.01 12.28
CA GLY A 580 -31.92 -20.79 12.64
C GLY A 580 -31.92 -20.44 14.12
N ASP A 581 -31.07 -21.06 14.91
CA ASP A 581 -31.00 -21.04 16.37
C ASP A 581 -30.32 -19.76 16.92
N VAL A 582 -31.02 -18.62 16.84
CA VAL A 582 -30.54 -17.31 17.32
C VAL A 582 -30.34 -17.32 18.82
N GLY A 583 -29.10 -17.19 19.27
CA GLY A 583 -28.74 -17.15 20.69
C GLY A 583 -28.13 -15.83 21.09
N ILE A 584 -28.90 -14.94 21.71
CA ILE A 584 -28.40 -13.68 22.31
C ILE A 584 -28.68 -13.73 23.82
N GLY A 585 -27.67 -14.12 24.59
CA GLY A 585 -27.75 -14.37 26.03
C GLY A 585 -27.20 -13.24 26.91
N GLY A 586 -26.90 -13.56 28.17
CA GLY A 586 -26.31 -12.64 29.14
C GLY A 586 -27.34 -11.94 30.03
N GLN A 587 -27.02 -10.71 30.42
CA GLN A 587 -27.84 -9.84 31.26
C GLN A 587 -28.44 -8.72 30.40
N TYR A 588 -29.74 -8.52 30.51
CA TYR A 588 -30.51 -7.51 29.77
C TYR A 588 -30.38 -7.59 28.23
N PRO A 589 -30.36 -8.80 27.61
CA PRO A 589 -30.27 -8.89 26.15
C PRO A 589 -31.50 -8.29 25.48
N THR A 590 -31.29 -7.58 24.37
CA THR A 590 -32.35 -6.92 23.60
C THR A 590 -32.34 -7.43 22.17
N VAL A 591 -33.43 -8.07 21.76
CA VAL A 591 -33.64 -8.60 20.40
C VAL A 591 -34.88 -7.95 19.83
N THR A 592 -34.72 -6.97 18.94
CA THR A 592 -35.84 -6.10 18.53
C THR A 592 -35.92 -5.79 17.04
N ASN A 593 -37.15 -5.72 16.51
CA ASN A 593 -37.42 -5.27 15.14
C ASN A 593 -36.71 -6.08 14.03
N ASN A 594 -36.29 -7.31 14.32
CA ASN A 594 -35.62 -8.14 13.31
C ASN A 594 -36.64 -8.86 12.43
N ILE A 595 -36.25 -9.14 11.19
CA ILE A 595 -36.87 -10.18 10.37
C ILE A 595 -36.05 -11.45 10.58
N LEU A 596 -36.66 -12.49 11.12
CA LEU A 596 -36.03 -13.79 11.42
C LEU A 596 -36.71 -14.87 10.58
N ASP A 597 -36.24 -15.06 9.35
CA ASP A 597 -36.76 -16.08 8.45
C ASP A 597 -35.96 -17.39 8.56
N GLY A 598 -36.67 -18.46 8.87
CA GLY A 598 -36.08 -19.74 9.29
C GLY A 598 -35.48 -19.71 10.69
N GLY A 599 -35.63 -18.59 11.40
CA GLY A 599 -35.02 -18.35 12.70
C GLY A 599 -35.97 -18.51 13.88
N TYR A 600 -35.42 -18.85 15.03
CA TYR A 600 -36.07 -18.90 16.34
C TYR A 600 -35.06 -18.55 17.43
N VAL A 601 -35.56 -18.19 18.61
CA VAL A 601 -34.69 -17.88 19.74
C VAL A 601 -34.34 -19.17 20.46
N SER A 602 -33.05 -19.44 20.63
CA SER A 602 -32.53 -20.65 21.29
C SER A 602 -31.43 -20.29 22.28
N ILE A 603 -31.79 -20.22 23.56
CA ILE A 603 -30.89 -19.78 24.64
C ILE A 603 -31.01 -20.75 25.81
N SER A 604 -30.09 -21.71 25.89
CA SER A 604 -29.96 -22.65 27.02
C SER A 604 -28.53 -22.77 27.53
N PRO A 605 -28.00 -21.72 28.16
CA PRO A 605 -26.56 -21.59 28.41
C PRO A 605 -26.11 -22.12 29.78
N GLY A 606 -27.00 -22.79 30.54
CA GLY A 606 -26.67 -23.30 31.88
C GLY A 606 -26.72 -22.26 33.02
N TYR A 607 -27.15 -21.04 32.74
CA TYR A 607 -27.37 -19.97 33.74
C TYR A 607 -28.70 -19.26 33.50
N THR A 608 -29.13 -18.43 34.46
CA THR A 608 -30.36 -17.62 34.34
C THR A 608 -30.11 -16.38 33.49
N VAL A 609 -30.76 -16.28 32.33
CA VAL A 609 -30.80 -15.04 31.53
C VAL A 609 -31.65 -14.00 32.26
N VAL A 610 -31.09 -12.80 32.46
CA VAL A 610 -31.71 -11.76 33.29
C VAL A 610 -32.38 -10.71 32.41
N SER A 611 -33.69 -10.50 32.62
CA SER A 611 -34.50 -9.46 31.98
C SER A 611 -34.35 -9.38 30.44
N PRO A 612 -34.51 -10.50 29.71
CA PRO A 612 -34.42 -10.47 28.26
C PRO A 612 -35.61 -9.71 27.65
N VAL A 613 -35.36 -8.97 26.56
CA VAL A 613 -36.37 -8.23 25.80
C VAL A 613 -36.43 -8.77 24.38
N PHE A 614 -37.61 -9.24 23.98
CA PHE A 614 -37.94 -9.61 22.61
C PHE A 614 -39.12 -8.78 22.14
N GLU A 615 -38.90 -7.89 21.19
CA GLU A 615 -39.95 -6.97 20.75
C GLU A 615 -39.97 -6.71 19.25
N GLY A 616 -41.17 -6.66 18.66
CA GLY A 616 -41.32 -6.18 17.28
C GLY A 616 -40.70 -7.10 16.22
N ASN A 617 -40.24 -8.29 16.59
CA ASN A 617 -39.60 -9.21 15.65
C ASN A 617 -40.65 -9.91 14.79
N LYS A 618 -40.30 -10.19 13.53
CA LYS A 618 -41.11 -10.94 12.58
C LYS A 618 -40.48 -12.32 12.37
N PHE A 619 -41.10 -13.34 12.93
CA PHE A 619 -40.69 -14.73 12.75
C PHE A 619 -41.38 -15.31 11.50
N ARG A 620 -40.58 -15.84 10.59
CA ARG A 620 -41.04 -16.51 9.38
C ARG A 620 -40.39 -17.87 9.25
N ASN A 621 -41.01 -18.75 8.49
CA ASN A 621 -40.41 -20.05 8.18
C ASN A 621 -40.52 -20.39 6.69
N THR A 622 -39.92 -19.56 5.83
CA THR A 622 -39.88 -19.84 4.39
C THR A 622 -38.90 -20.96 4.05
N VAL A 623 -38.05 -21.35 5.00
CA VAL A 623 -37.03 -22.40 4.83
C VAL A 623 -37.51 -23.80 5.25
N GLY A 624 -38.74 -23.92 5.78
CA GLY A 624 -39.38 -25.21 6.08
C GLY A 624 -38.82 -25.96 7.30
N ALA A 625 -38.25 -25.27 8.29
CA ALA A 625 -37.75 -25.89 9.51
C ALA A 625 -38.90 -26.33 10.45
N VAL A 626 -38.81 -27.51 11.07
CA VAL A 626 -39.78 -27.95 12.10
C VAL A 626 -39.23 -27.58 13.47
N LEU A 627 -39.96 -26.77 14.24
CA LEU A 627 -39.47 -26.16 15.48
C LEU A 627 -40.53 -26.24 16.59
N ASP A 628 -40.13 -26.61 17.81
CA ASP A 628 -41.07 -26.76 18.95
C ASP A 628 -41.64 -25.41 19.38
N ALA A 629 -40.78 -24.48 19.80
CA ALA A 629 -41.14 -23.18 20.35
C ALA A 629 -40.38 -22.03 19.69
N VAL A 630 -41.01 -20.85 19.59
CA VAL A 630 -40.36 -19.61 19.12
C VAL A 630 -39.25 -19.19 20.08
N PHE A 631 -39.56 -19.15 21.37
CA PHE A 631 -38.64 -18.82 22.45
C PHE A 631 -38.25 -20.10 23.19
N SER A 632 -37.22 -20.77 22.66
CA SER A 632 -36.58 -21.92 23.30
C SER A 632 -35.59 -21.44 24.36
N MET A 633 -36.13 -20.99 25.51
CA MET A 633 -35.36 -20.54 26.67
C MET A 633 -35.75 -21.35 27.91
N ASP A 634 -34.78 -22.03 28.53
CA ASP A 634 -35.02 -22.95 29.65
C ASP A 634 -34.88 -22.29 31.02
N ASN A 635 -34.16 -21.16 31.12
CA ASN A 635 -33.86 -20.48 32.37
C ASN A 635 -33.77 -18.94 32.21
N PHE A 636 -34.81 -18.21 32.60
CA PHE A 636 -34.81 -16.73 32.58
C PHE A 636 -35.69 -16.10 33.66
N THR A 637 -35.51 -14.80 33.89
CA THR A 637 -36.39 -13.98 34.74
C THR A 637 -36.66 -12.61 34.12
N ASN A 638 -37.75 -11.94 34.49
CA ASN A 638 -38.14 -10.61 33.98
C ASN A 638 -38.25 -10.50 32.45
N GLY A 639 -38.59 -11.58 31.75
CA GLY A 639 -38.69 -11.56 30.29
C GLY A 639 -39.82 -10.65 29.79
N VAL A 640 -39.52 -9.82 28.80
CA VAL A 640 -40.48 -8.98 28.08
C VAL A 640 -40.63 -9.52 26.67
N PHE A 641 -41.84 -9.93 26.32
CA PHE A 641 -42.20 -10.46 25.00
C PHE A 641 -43.39 -9.64 24.51
N ARG A 642 -43.17 -8.75 23.54
CA ARG A 642 -44.20 -7.80 23.07
C ARG A 642 -44.14 -7.55 21.58
N ASN A 643 -45.29 -7.45 20.94
CA ASN A 643 -45.46 -7.14 19.53
C ASN A 643 -44.63 -8.04 18.59
N ASN A 644 -44.37 -9.30 18.97
CA ASN A 644 -43.69 -10.24 18.08
C ASN A 644 -44.72 -10.87 17.14
N ASP A 645 -44.49 -10.77 15.84
CA ASP A 645 -45.29 -11.41 14.80
C ASP A 645 -44.78 -12.83 14.56
N ILE A 646 -45.57 -13.83 14.95
CA ILE A 646 -45.28 -15.25 14.74
C ILE A 646 -46.34 -15.95 13.87
N GLU A 647 -47.27 -15.20 13.26
CA GLU A 647 -48.37 -15.80 12.48
C GLU A 647 -47.89 -16.55 11.24
N ALA A 648 -46.83 -16.04 10.60
CA ALA A 648 -46.22 -16.63 9.42
C ALA A 648 -45.20 -17.75 9.75
N SER A 649 -45.15 -18.21 11.00
CA SER A 649 -44.19 -19.20 11.46
C SER A 649 -44.89 -20.49 11.90
N SER A 650 -44.23 -21.63 11.67
CA SER A 650 -44.83 -22.96 11.91
C SER A 650 -44.36 -23.57 13.24
N PHE A 651 -44.38 -22.80 14.31
CA PHE A 651 -44.06 -23.31 15.65
C PHE A 651 -45.27 -23.96 16.32
N SER A 652 -45.03 -24.99 17.13
CA SER A 652 -46.12 -25.64 17.88
C SER A 652 -46.61 -24.81 19.08
N ARG A 653 -45.77 -23.89 19.57
CA ARG A 653 -46.03 -23.02 20.73
C ARG A 653 -45.11 -21.79 20.73
N ILE A 654 -45.42 -20.80 21.55
CA ILE A 654 -44.57 -19.61 21.72
C ILE A 654 -43.43 -19.88 22.71
N PHE A 655 -43.71 -20.50 23.85
CA PHE A 655 -42.73 -20.80 24.92
C PHE A 655 -42.60 -22.31 25.15
N LEU A 656 -41.46 -22.77 25.68
CA LEU A 656 -41.21 -24.19 25.99
C LEU A 656 -42.22 -24.78 26.98
N SER A 657 -42.42 -26.10 26.89
CA SER A 657 -43.25 -26.85 27.84
C SER A 657 -42.66 -26.86 29.26
N PRO A 658 -43.49 -27.09 30.29
CA PRO A 658 -43.02 -27.14 31.68
C PRO A 658 -41.96 -28.20 31.95
N SER A 659 -41.93 -29.29 31.17
CA SER A 659 -40.90 -30.33 31.27
C SER A 659 -39.52 -29.88 30.81
N SER A 660 -39.46 -28.86 29.94
CA SER A 660 -38.25 -28.42 29.25
C SER A 660 -37.66 -27.12 29.81
N VAL A 661 -38.25 -26.59 30.89
CA VAL A 661 -37.74 -25.40 31.58
C VAL A 661 -37.31 -25.73 33.01
N THR A 662 -36.30 -25.01 33.50
CA THR A 662 -35.89 -25.02 34.91
C THR A 662 -36.50 -23.86 35.68
N LYS A 663 -36.60 -22.68 35.04
CA LYS A 663 -37.11 -21.46 35.65
C LYS A 663 -37.56 -20.47 34.57
N VAL A 664 -38.74 -19.88 34.74
CA VAL A 664 -39.26 -18.84 33.85
C VAL A 664 -39.81 -17.69 34.66
N GLY A 665 -39.64 -16.45 34.20
CA GLY A 665 -40.22 -15.28 34.85
C GLY A 665 -40.62 -14.25 33.82
N PHE A 666 -41.90 -13.92 33.76
CA PHE A 666 -42.50 -13.11 32.71
C PHE A 666 -42.82 -11.72 33.27
N LYS A 667 -42.08 -10.70 32.83
CA LYS A 667 -42.41 -9.30 33.18
C LYS A 667 -43.60 -8.82 32.37
N PHE A 668 -43.57 -9.08 31.06
CA PHE A 668 -44.65 -8.74 30.15
C PHE A 668 -44.75 -9.77 29.03
N VAL A 669 -45.96 -10.25 28.73
CA VAL A 669 -46.26 -11.11 27.59
C VAL A 669 -47.60 -10.69 26.99
N ASP A 670 -47.63 -10.41 25.69
CA ASP A 670 -48.86 -10.04 24.95
C ASP A 670 -49.61 -11.24 24.34
N ARG A 671 -48.94 -12.37 24.12
CA ARG A 671 -49.56 -13.64 23.70
C ARG A 671 -48.75 -14.88 24.05
N GLY A 672 -49.41 -16.04 24.06
CA GLY A 672 -48.80 -17.37 24.23
C GLY A 672 -49.31 -18.18 25.41
N PHE A 673 -50.36 -17.70 26.08
CA PHE A 673 -50.97 -18.36 27.24
C PHE A 673 -52.48 -18.39 27.13
N SER A 674 -53.05 -19.60 27.26
CA SER A 674 -54.50 -19.82 27.41
C SER A 674 -54.91 -20.11 28.87
N GLN A 675 -53.94 -20.20 29.78
CA GLN A 675 -54.11 -20.37 31.22
C GLN A 675 -53.02 -19.62 31.99
N SER A 676 -53.21 -19.40 33.29
CA SER A 676 -52.25 -18.66 34.12
C SER A 676 -50.85 -19.28 34.04
N PRO A 677 -49.78 -18.48 33.86
CA PRO A 677 -48.41 -18.99 33.85
C PRO A 677 -48.02 -19.71 35.14
N SER A 678 -48.55 -19.29 36.29
CA SER A 678 -48.34 -19.97 37.58
C SER A 678 -48.93 -21.39 37.58
N ASP A 679 -50.07 -21.60 36.92
CA ASP A 679 -50.70 -22.92 36.82
C ASP A 679 -49.98 -23.80 35.79
N PHE A 680 -49.54 -23.20 34.68
CA PHE A 680 -48.83 -23.92 33.62
C PHE A 680 -47.44 -24.39 34.04
N TYR A 681 -46.64 -23.53 34.69
CA TYR A 681 -45.26 -23.84 35.07
C TYR A 681 -45.08 -24.23 36.53
N ALA A 682 -46.13 -24.14 37.36
CA ALA A 682 -46.10 -24.44 38.79
C ALA A 682 -44.93 -23.71 39.49
N GLY A 683 -44.20 -24.41 40.38
CA GLY A 683 -43.08 -23.84 41.13
C GLY A 683 -41.88 -23.37 40.30
N LYS A 684 -41.90 -23.53 38.97
CA LYS A 684 -40.85 -23.02 38.07
C LYS A 684 -41.13 -21.58 37.61
N CYS A 685 -42.33 -21.05 37.85
CA CYS A 685 -42.69 -19.68 37.51
C CYS A 685 -42.27 -18.70 38.62
N VAL A 686 -41.41 -17.74 38.28
CA VAL A 686 -41.05 -16.62 39.15
C VAL A 686 -41.97 -15.45 38.84
N VAL A 687 -42.82 -15.09 39.80
CA VAL A 687 -43.79 -13.99 39.69
C VAL A 687 -43.40 -12.83 40.59
N ARG A 688 -43.45 -11.61 40.05
CA ARG A 688 -43.20 -10.36 40.79
C ARG A 688 -44.41 -9.43 40.70
N PRO A 689 -44.57 -8.49 41.66
CA PRO A 689 -45.61 -7.49 41.57
C PRO A 689 -45.58 -6.72 40.24
N ALA A 690 -46.77 -6.52 39.65
CA ALA A 690 -46.97 -5.83 38.38
C ALA A 690 -46.32 -6.51 37.16
N ASP A 691 -46.05 -7.81 37.22
CA ASP A 691 -45.86 -8.62 36.03
C ASP A 691 -47.20 -8.75 35.29
N TRP A 692 -47.21 -8.73 33.96
CA TRP A 692 -48.46 -8.68 33.17
C TRP A 692 -48.44 -9.67 32.02
N VAL A 693 -49.40 -10.60 32.00
CA VAL A 693 -49.53 -11.59 30.93
C VAL A 693 -50.94 -11.53 30.35
N VAL A 694 -51.06 -11.30 29.05
CA VAL A 694 -52.35 -11.27 28.35
C VAL A 694 -52.81 -12.70 28.04
N ASN A 695 -54.13 -12.95 28.10
CA ASN A 695 -54.71 -14.24 27.77
C ASN A 695 -55.10 -14.30 26.28
N ASP A 696 -54.62 -15.33 25.56
CA ASP A 696 -54.96 -15.59 24.15
C ASP A 696 -56.44 -16.00 23.95
N GLY A 697 -57.09 -16.52 24.99
CA GLY A 697 -58.38 -17.22 24.91
C GLY A 697 -59.61 -16.45 25.41
N ALA A 698 -59.50 -15.14 25.69
CA ALA A 698 -60.58 -14.37 26.28
C ALA A 698 -61.75 -14.14 25.30
N THR A 699 -62.67 -15.10 25.23
CA THR A 699 -63.78 -15.12 24.25
C THR A 699 -65.17 -15.01 24.87
N THR A 700 -65.30 -15.07 26.20
CA THR A 700 -66.60 -15.03 26.90
C THR A 700 -66.57 -14.19 28.19
N TYR A 701 -67.73 -13.65 28.58
CA TYR A 701 -67.91 -12.87 29.80
C TYR A 701 -67.43 -13.62 31.05
N GLY A 702 -66.62 -12.96 31.88
CA GLY A 702 -66.02 -13.55 33.09
C GLY A 702 -64.77 -14.39 32.84
N SER A 703 -64.33 -14.56 31.58
CA SER A 703 -63.02 -15.15 31.29
C SER A 703 -61.88 -14.17 31.66
N PRO A 704 -60.72 -14.69 32.11
CA PRO A 704 -59.56 -13.86 32.36
C PRO A 704 -59.10 -13.21 31.05
N VAL A 705 -58.97 -11.88 31.01
CA VAL A 705 -58.39 -11.15 29.87
C VAL A 705 -56.88 -10.99 30.01
N ALA A 706 -56.40 -11.02 31.25
CA ALA A 706 -54.98 -10.97 31.59
C ALA A 706 -54.77 -11.56 33.00
N TRP A 707 -53.50 -11.74 33.34
CA TRP A 707 -53.05 -12.06 34.69
C TRP A 707 -52.02 -11.03 35.15
N VAL A 708 -52.14 -10.61 36.42
CA VAL A 708 -51.21 -9.67 37.06
C VAL A 708 -50.48 -10.33 38.22
N GLY A 709 -49.17 -10.15 38.27
CA GLY A 709 -48.35 -10.69 39.35
C GLY A 709 -48.63 -9.98 40.69
N SER A 710 -48.80 -10.77 41.74
CA SER A 710 -49.06 -10.28 43.11
C SER A 710 -47.81 -10.32 44.00
N THR A 711 -47.94 -9.75 45.19
CA THR A 711 -46.93 -9.89 46.27
C THR A 711 -46.87 -11.30 46.86
N SER A 712 -47.86 -12.16 46.62
CA SER A 712 -47.87 -13.55 47.09
C SER A 712 -47.14 -14.52 46.15
N GLY A 713 -46.51 -14.01 45.08
CA GLY A 713 -45.72 -14.83 44.16
C GLY A 713 -46.56 -15.67 43.19
N VAL A 714 -47.81 -15.28 42.94
CA VAL A 714 -48.71 -15.92 41.97
C VAL A 714 -49.36 -14.89 41.05
N PHE A 715 -49.79 -15.34 39.88
CA PHE A 715 -50.57 -14.54 38.94
C PHE A 715 -52.05 -14.51 39.35
N LEU A 716 -52.58 -13.32 39.61
CA LEU A 716 -54.01 -13.08 39.88
C LEU A 716 -54.75 -12.79 38.57
N GLN A 717 -55.96 -13.33 38.43
CA GLN A 717 -56.80 -13.13 37.26
C GLN A 717 -57.36 -11.70 37.22
N ILE A 718 -57.28 -11.08 36.04
CA ILE A 718 -58.05 -9.89 35.69
C ILE A 718 -59.11 -10.35 34.69
N ASN A 719 -60.38 -10.25 35.08
CA ASN A 719 -61.50 -10.64 34.23
C ASN A 719 -61.98 -9.45 33.41
N SER A 720 -62.58 -9.72 32.24
CA SER A 720 -63.29 -8.68 31.50
C SER A 720 -64.38 -8.06 32.37
N ALA A 721 -64.35 -6.74 32.51
CA ALA A 721 -65.43 -5.96 33.09
C ALA A 721 -66.17 -5.26 31.95
N VAL A 722 -67.17 -5.97 31.40
CA VAL A 722 -68.16 -5.47 30.42
C VAL A 722 -67.59 -5.11 29.05
#